data_AF-A0A5B0W3N9-F1
#
_entry.id   AF-A0A5B0W3N9-F1
#
_cell.length_a   1.000
_cell.length_b   1.000
_cell.length_c   1.000
_cell.angle_alpha   90.00
_cell.angle_beta   90.00
_cell.angle_gamma   90.00
#
_symmetry.space_group_name_H-M   'P 1'
#
loop_
_entity.id
_entity.type
_entity.pdbx_description
1 polymer ?
#
loop_
_entity_poly.entity_id
_entity_poly.type
_entity_poly.pdbx_seq_one_letter_code
_entity_poly.pdbx_strand_id
1 'polypeptide(L)'
;MNGEHFLIGFWRIWPSLEGEKMTFRRMAIQIFKANLRRYLLFFLCSSFTIMVFFAFYSLYTNPDFNDPYQVNGMVSGNLYAPFLVMRVFAVLFIVYAQMAFLKFRKSDFGLLMVLGMTSHNIRKIILLENSMIALASILTGLGAGSVFSGLFFIIISLFVNIGGSSFSLTLESYLYTIKFFGIIYIAVIGTQLILTLRYNIVRLLKESRTAERSLLHGKITGIIGVVLLAISVYDMITHYSPDDARMMLINLGVSMVGVYLLLSGLGDWMKLFISRSSRTYHKHLLFSSNLIYTLGRSKIVLSLITFLVFITISLSGIIFYLTWNAEDIPVANNPYDIAYSEVFGKNSISPKILSEITDHGATPLLSHQKLEYIDLFNFKIFLDQNINALIGTDYHVEKDHFLNLALVARGEEWKNQRPEMPTFEMKLSSGNHTLYSQGLIFKMLFNPVPNLMNGLHVIVNEEDYMALKAENKKAIGNLQLLNFKDWKKTADIDAKLNAALAKYNKDNTESWYGNERQEALVFSTKSRISDYLQLQESGRFGIFVISFVGLIFFGASGIVLHFSIQTDLERERIKFRKLNKIGITSKDVARIIGGPLKVLFFLPYALGIALSSFYVVSSSRVEMSTALEPMWFCLLVGGAYLLLQVLFYRIYTKIYTRNMLAHIELLDVPTTNNTRCEFNSNYDNINK
;
A
#
# COMPACT_ATOMS: atom_id res chain seq x y z
N MET A 1 23.64 -4.07 -25.90
CA MET A 1 24.74 -5.04 -26.11
C MET A 1 24.13 -6.38 -26.47
N ASN A 2 24.79 -7.09 -27.39
CA ASN A 2 24.21 -8.02 -28.35
C ASN A 2 23.81 -9.38 -27.75
N GLY A 3 22.52 -9.72 -27.82
CA GLY A 3 22.01 -11.09 -27.62
C GLY A 3 21.82 -11.88 -28.92
N GLU A 4 22.23 -11.32 -30.06
CA GLU A 4 22.00 -11.94 -31.38
C GLU A 4 23.05 -13.00 -31.75
N HIS A 5 24.21 -13.04 -31.08
CA HIS A 5 25.28 -13.99 -31.43
C HIS A 5 25.14 -15.38 -30.81
N PHE A 6 24.30 -15.58 -29.78
CA PHE A 6 24.12 -16.91 -29.18
C PHE A 6 23.07 -17.77 -29.92
N LEU A 7 22.27 -17.16 -30.79
CA LEU A 7 21.17 -17.84 -31.47
C LEU A 7 21.49 -18.26 -32.91
N ILE A 8 22.67 -17.97 -33.45
CA ILE A 8 23.01 -18.30 -34.85
C ILE A 8 23.72 -19.66 -34.97
N GLY A 9 24.33 -20.17 -33.89
CA GLY A 9 25.07 -21.45 -33.89
C GLY A 9 24.21 -22.72 -33.88
N PHE A 10 22.93 -22.64 -33.50
CA PHE A 10 22.07 -23.82 -33.33
C PHE A 10 21.20 -24.13 -34.56
N TRP A 11 21.25 -23.31 -35.61
CA TRP A 11 20.36 -23.42 -36.78
C TRP A 11 20.97 -24.16 -37.98
N ARG A 12 22.18 -24.71 -37.86
CA ARG A 12 22.88 -25.32 -38.99
C ARG A 12 22.79 -26.85 -39.07
N ILE A 13 21.98 -27.49 -38.21
CA ILE A 13 21.80 -28.95 -38.21
C ILE A 13 20.32 -29.30 -38.01
N TRP A 14 19.50 -29.24 -39.06
CA TRP A 14 18.37 -30.16 -39.20
C TRP A 14 17.87 -30.25 -40.65
N PRO A 15 17.52 -31.46 -41.16
CA PRO A 15 17.22 -31.67 -42.57
C PRO A 15 15.88 -31.08 -43.01
N SER A 16 15.84 -30.67 -44.28
CA SER A 16 14.62 -30.42 -45.04
C SER A 16 13.70 -31.64 -45.00
N LEU A 17 12.53 -31.51 -44.40
CA LEU A 17 11.49 -32.53 -44.39
C LEU A 17 10.24 -31.99 -45.09
N GLU A 18 10.30 -31.96 -46.42
CA GLU A 18 9.12 -31.95 -47.27
C GLU A 18 8.52 -33.36 -47.24
N GLY A 19 7.33 -33.55 -46.65
CA GLY A 19 6.57 -34.79 -46.85
C GLY A 19 5.70 -35.34 -45.71
N GLU A 20 5.76 -34.83 -44.47
CA GLU A 20 4.90 -35.36 -43.39
C GLU A 20 3.64 -34.51 -43.12
N LYS A 21 2.48 -35.18 -43.00
CA LYS A 21 1.18 -34.57 -42.66
C LYS A 21 1.31 -33.62 -41.46
N MET A 22 1.01 -32.33 -41.69
CA MET A 22 0.93 -31.30 -40.65
C MET A 22 -0.11 -31.68 -39.59
N THR A 23 0.34 -32.24 -38.48
CA THR A 23 -0.51 -32.58 -37.33
C THR A 23 -0.80 -31.32 -36.49
N PHE A 24 -2.02 -31.24 -35.94
CA PHE A 24 -2.48 -30.11 -35.12
C PHE A 24 -1.50 -29.70 -34.00
N ARG A 25 -0.86 -30.68 -33.34
CA ARG A 25 0.18 -30.41 -32.32
C ARG A 25 1.41 -29.69 -32.90
N ARG A 26 1.89 -30.07 -34.09
CA ARG A 26 3.04 -29.42 -34.74
C ARG A 26 2.72 -27.97 -35.12
N MET A 27 1.52 -27.70 -35.63
CA MET A 27 1.09 -26.34 -35.95
C MET A 27 1.01 -25.45 -34.69
N ALA A 28 0.41 -25.96 -33.60
CA ALA A 28 0.37 -25.24 -32.32
C ALA A 28 1.77 -24.94 -31.77
N ILE A 29 2.71 -25.89 -31.86
CA ILE A 29 4.10 -25.72 -31.42
C ILE A 29 4.85 -24.70 -32.29
N GLN A 30 4.64 -24.71 -33.62
CA GLN A 30 5.26 -23.73 -34.52
C GLN A 30 4.76 -22.31 -34.25
N ILE A 31 3.46 -22.13 -34.03
CA ILE A 31 2.87 -20.83 -33.67
C ILE A 31 3.37 -20.37 -32.30
N PHE A 32 3.47 -21.27 -31.33
CA PHE A 32 4.05 -20.97 -30.02
C PHE A 32 5.51 -20.52 -30.14
N LYS A 33 6.34 -21.24 -30.91
CA LYS A 33 7.74 -20.88 -31.16
C LYS A 33 7.87 -19.53 -31.86
N ALA A 34 7.04 -19.26 -32.86
CA ALA A 34 7.05 -17.99 -33.59
C ALA A 34 6.73 -16.78 -32.69
N ASN A 35 5.92 -16.99 -31.65
CA ASN A 35 5.48 -15.94 -30.73
C ASN A 35 6.10 -16.06 -29.32
N LEU A 36 7.14 -16.88 -29.13
CA LEU A 36 7.70 -17.26 -27.81
C LEU A 36 8.01 -16.05 -26.91
N ARG A 37 8.57 -14.97 -27.47
CA ARG A 37 8.90 -13.75 -26.73
C ARG A 37 7.69 -13.14 -26.02
N ARG A 38 6.49 -13.24 -26.61
CA ARG A 38 5.25 -12.69 -26.06
C ARG A 38 4.69 -13.60 -24.95
N TYR A 39 4.76 -14.92 -25.14
CA TYR A 39 4.40 -15.89 -24.11
C TYR A 39 5.31 -15.79 -22.89
N LEU A 40 6.63 -15.68 -23.10
CA LEU A 40 7.61 -15.50 -22.04
C LEU A 40 7.35 -14.23 -21.24
N LEU A 41 6.98 -13.13 -21.90
CA LEU A 41 6.73 -11.87 -21.21
C LEU A 41 5.49 -11.96 -20.30
N PHE A 42 4.40 -12.58 -20.77
CA PHE A 42 3.22 -12.82 -19.92
C PHE A 42 3.53 -13.78 -18.75
N PHE A 43 4.25 -14.87 -19.02
CA PHE A 43 4.70 -15.81 -18.00
C PHE A 43 5.58 -15.16 -16.93
N LEU A 44 6.61 -14.39 -17.33
CA LEU A 44 7.53 -13.72 -16.40
C LEU A 44 6.79 -12.69 -15.52
N CYS A 45 5.88 -11.93 -16.13
CA CYS A 45 5.03 -10.95 -15.47
C CYS A 45 4.16 -11.59 -14.37
N SER A 46 3.51 -12.70 -14.73
CA SER A 46 2.70 -13.51 -13.83
C SER A 46 3.51 -14.18 -12.71
N SER A 47 4.64 -14.80 -13.06
CA SER A 47 5.56 -15.43 -12.11
C SER A 47 6.12 -14.42 -11.10
N PHE A 48 6.55 -13.24 -11.57
CA PHE A 48 7.02 -12.14 -10.73
C PHE A 48 5.95 -11.65 -9.74
N THR A 49 4.70 -11.54 -10.18
CA THR A 49 3.58 -11.14 -9.32
C THR A 49 3.36 -12.16 -8.19
N ILE A 50 3.41 -13.44 -8.52
CA ILE A 50 3.26 -14.54 -7.55
C ILE A 50 4.46 -14.58 -6.60
N MET A 51 5.67 -14.39 -7.11
CA MET A 51 6.91 -14.32 -6.33
C MET A 51 6.83 -13.23 -5.25
N VAL A 52 6.50 -12.00 -5.64
CA VAL A 52 6.41 -10.88 -4.69
C VAL A 52 5.28 -11.12 -3.69
N PHE A 53 4.12 -11.57 -4.16
CA PHE A 53 2.98 -11.86 -3.28
C PHE A 53 3.33 -12.90 -2.22
N PHE A 54 3.96 -14.01 -2.64
CA PHE A 54 4.38 -15.07 -1.74
C PHE A 54 5.42 -14.57 -0.74
N ALA A 55 6.39 -13.77 -1.19
CA ALA A 55 7.41 -13.22 -0.30
C ALA A 55 6.79 -12.42 0.86
N PHE A 56 5.84 -11.52 0.56
CA PHE A 56 5.11 -10.77 1.58
C PHE A 56 4.21 -11.64 2.46
N TYR A 57 3.48 -12.59 1.88
CA TYR A 57 2.58 -13.44 2.66
C TYR A 57 3.33 -14.41 3.59
N SER A 58 4.48 -14.91 3.15
CA SER A 58 5.33 -15.79 3.96
C SER A 58 5.86 -15.08 5.21
N LEU A 59 6.18 -13.80 5.08
CA LEU A 59 6.59 -12.96 6.19
C LEU A 59 5.40 -12.62 7.10
N TYR A 60 4.26 -12.27 6.51
CA TYR A 60 3.02 -11.98 7.24
C TYR A 60 2.48 -13.17 8.04
N THR A 61 2.81 -14.41 7.69
CA THR A 61 2.38 -15.62 8.43
C THR A 61 3.49 -16.26 9.25
N ASN A 62 4.67 -15.62 9.31
CA ASN A 62 5.78 -16.17 10.08
C ASN A 62 5.46 -16.07 11.59
N PRO A 63 5.54 -17.18 12.34
CA PRO A 63 5.16 -17.20 13.75
C PRO A 63 6.09 -16.34 14.62
N ASP A 64 7.39 -16.34 14.35
CA ASP A 64 8.38 -15.57 15.12
C ASP A 64 8.20 -14.06 14.87
N PHE A 65 7.84 -13.68 13.64
CA PHE A 65 7.58 -12.27 13.31
C PHE A 65 6.24 -11.75 13.86
N ASN A 66 5.25 -12.62 14.01
CA ASN A 66 3.95 -12.27 14.58
C ASN A 66 3.86 -12.52 16.09
N ASP A 67 4.92 -13.05 16.71
CA ASP A 67 4.96 -13.23 18.16
C ASP A 67 5.01 -11.85 18.84
N PRO A 68 3.93 -11.43 19.56
CA PRO A 68 3.90 -10.15 20.24
C PRO A 68 4.98 -9.99 21.32
N TYR A 69 5.60 -11.10 21.75
CA TYR A 69 6.69 -11.09 22.72
C TYR A 69 8.06 -10.85 22.09
N GLN A 70 8.22 -11.09 20.79
CA GLN A 70 9.49 -10.93 20.07
C GLN A 70 9.50 -9.66 19.22
N VAL A 71 8.37 -9.40 18.56
CA VAL A 71 8.22 -8.27 17.65
C VAL A 71 7.07 -7.40 18.14
N ASN A 72 7.35 -6.11 18.28
CA ASN A 72 6.34 -5.14 18.65
C ASN A 72 5.16 -5.19 17.67
N GLY A 73 3.93 -5.18 18.20
CA GLY A 73 2.70 -5.21 17.38
C GLY A 73 2.59 -4.09 16.35
N MET A 74 3.19 -2.92 16.61
CA MET A 74 3.26 -1.81 15.64
C MET A 74 4.22 -2.11 14.48
N VAL A 75 5.26 -2.92 14.70
CA VAL A 75 6.18 -3.36 13.64
C VAL A 75 5.49 -4.43 12.80
N SER A 76 4.93 -5.47 13.44
CA SER A 76 4.27 -6.55 12.70
C SER A 76 3.01 -6.07 11.96
N GLY A 77 2.27 -5.13 12.56
CA GLY A 77 1.12 -4.47 11.94
C GLY A 77 1.43 -3.74 10.63
N ASN A 78 2.67 -3.25 10.43
CA ASN A 78 3.05 -2.55 9.20
C ASN A 78 3.05 -3.44 7.95
N LEU A 79 2.97 -4.76 8.09
CA LEU A 79 2.81 -5.66 6.95
C LEU A 79 1.38 -5.77 6.43
N TYR A 80 0.38 -5.41 7.24
CA TYR A 80 -1.03 -5.60 6.88
C TYR A 80 -1.43 -4.77 5.65
N ALA A 81 -1.12 -3.47 5.67
CA ALA A 81 -1.46 -2.56 4.58
C ALA A 81 -0.74 -2.92 3.25
N PRO A 82 0.59 -3.11 3.23
CA PRO A 82 1.33 -3.63 2.06
C PRO A 82 0.77 -4.95 1.53
N PHE A 83 0.43 -5.91 2.40
CA PHE A 83 -0.14 -7.18 1.99
C PHE A 83 -1.50 -7.02 1.29
N LEU A 84 -2.38 -6.17 1.84
CA LEU A 84 -3.67 -5.87 1.22
C LEU A 84 -3.50 -5.22 -0.16
N VAL A 85 -2.59 -4.27 -0.25
CA VAL A 85 -2.25 -3.58 -1.50
C VAL A 85 -1.70 -4.57 -2.54
N MET A 86 -0.86 -5.51 -2.13
CA MET A 86 -0.34 -6.58 -2.99
C MET A 86 -1.45 -7.52 -3.48
N ARG A 87 -2.46 -7.84 -2.66
CA ARG A 87 -3.64 -8.61 -3.09
C ARG A 87 -4.40 -7.91 -4.20
N VAL A 88 -4.70 -6.62 -4.03
CA VAL A 88 -5.42 -5.83 -5.05
C VAL A 88 -4.58 -5.72 -6.33
N PHE A 89 -3.30 -5.40 -6.20
CA PHE A 89 -2.37 -5.33 -7.32
C PHE A 89 -2.33 -6.65 -8.11
N ALA A 90 -2.18 -7.78 -7.44
CA ALA A 90 -2.09 -9.09 -8.08
C ALA A 90 -3.32 -9.40 -8.95
N VAL A 91 -4.53 -9.11 -8.45
CA VAL A 91 -5.78 -9.28 -9.20
C VAL A 91 -5.80 -8.37 -10.43
N LEU A 92 -5.58 -7.07 -10.25
CA LEU A 92 -5.64 -6.09 -11.33
C LEU A 92 -4.59 -6.36 -12.42
N PHE A 93 -3.39 -6.71 -11.99
CA PHE A 93 -2.26 -6.92 -12.87
C PHE A 93 -2.41 -8.21 -13.68
N ILE A 94 -2.87 -9.33 -13.09
CA ILE A 94 -3.13 -10.57 -13.83
C ILE A 94 -4.29 -10.41 -14.81
N VAL A 95 -5.39 -9.77 -14.38
CA VAL A 95 -6.54 -9.50 -15.26
C VAL A 95 -6.10 -8.65 -16.45
N TYR A 96 -5.34 -7.58 -16.22
CA TYR A 96 -4.79 -6.75 -17.28
C TYR A 96 -3.85 -7.53 -18.20
N ALA A 97 -2.88 -8.25 -17.62
CA ALA A 97 -1.88 -9.01 -18.36
C ALA A 97 -2.55 -10.04 -19.27
N GLN A 98 -3.63 -10.69 -18.81
CA GLN A 98 -4.42 -11.58 -19.64
C GLN A 98 -5.17 -10.85 -20.77
N MET A 99 -5.87 -9.76 -20.47
CA MET A 99 -6.61 -9.00 -21.49
C MET A 99 -5.67 -8.55 -22.61
N ALA A 100 -4.49 -8.10 -22.22
CA ALA A 100 -3.47 -7.62 -23.12
C ALA A 100 -2.87 -8.78 -23.94
N PHE A 101 -2.58 -9.92 -23.31
CA PHE A 101 -2.14 -11.14 -24.00
C PHE A 101 -3.19 -11.64 -25.03
N LEU A 102 -4.47 -11.67 -24.66
CA LEU A 102 -5.55 -12.09 -25.55
C LEU A 102 -5.69 -11.16 -26.77
N LYS A 103 -5.52 -9.84 -26.58
CA LYS A 103 -5.64 -8.83 -27.66
C LYS A 103 -4.73 -9.13 -28.84
N PHE A 104 -3.53 -9.66 -28.59
CA PHE A 104 -2.61 -10.09 -29.65
C PHE A 104 -3.02 -11.39 -30.33
N ARG A 105 -3.56 -12.35 -29.57
CA ARG A 105 -3.88 -13.67 -30.12
C ARG A 105 -5.18 -13.73 -30.90
N LYS A 106 -6.04 -12.71 -30.76
CA LYS A 106 -7.28 -12.60 -31.55
C LYS A 106 -7.05 -12.62 -33.06
N SER A 107 -5.96 -12.02 -33.57
CA SER A 107 -5.62 -12.08 -34.99
C SER A 107 -5.25 -13.49 -35.42
N ASP A 108 -4.48 -14.20 -34.59
CA ASP A 108 -4.03 -15.56 -34.86
C ASP A 108 -5.23 -16.52 -34.87
N PHE A 109 -6.16 -16.38 -33.91
CA PHE A 109 -7.41 -17.13 -33.91
C PHE A 109 -8.29 -16.83 -35.13
N GLY A 110 -8.36 -15.57 -35.57
CA GLY A 110 -9.07 -15.19 -36.78
C GLY A 110 -8.49 -15.88 -38.03
N LEU A 111 -7.16 -15.89 -38.18
CA LEU A 111 -6.48 -16.59 -39.27
C LEU A 111 -6.75 -18.09 -39.23
N LEU A 112 -6.65 -18.70 -38.05
CA LEU A 112 -6.91 -20.14 -37.87
C LEU A 112 -8.36 -20.50 -38.20
N MET A 113 -9.35 -19.65 -37.87
CA MET A 113 -10.74 -19.87 -38.28
C MET A 113 -10.92 -19.79 -39.80
N VAL A 114 -10.23 -18.86 -40.48
CA VAL A 114 -10.24 -18.78 -41.95
C VAL A 114 -9.65 -20.04 -42.59
N LEU A 115 -8.62 -20.61 -41.97
CA LEU A 115 -8.01 -21.88 -42.38
C LEU A 115 -8.86 -23.12 -42.03
N GLY A 116 -10.09 -22.94 -41.52
CA GLY A 116 -11.05 -24.01 -41.27
C GLY A 116 -11.11 -24.51 -39.82
N MET A 117 -10.42 -23.87 -38.86
CA MET A 117 -10.56 -24.26 -37.46
C MET A 117 -11.89 -23.84 -36.86
N THR A 118 -12.57 -24.79 -36.20
CA THR A 118 -13.80 -24.51 -35.46
C THR A 118 -13.52 -23.68 -34.20
N SER A 119 -14.50 -22.87 -33.79
CA SER A 119 -14.43 -22.12 -32.53
C SER A 119 -14.26 -23.03 -31.30
N HIS A 120 -14.69 -24.30 -31.38
CA HIS A 120 -14.47 -25.30 -30.33
C HIS A 120 -12.98 -25.62 -30.17
N ASN A 121 -12.29 -25.91 -31.28
CA ASN A 121 -10.86 -26.22 -31.25
C ASN A 121 -10.04 -25.03 -30.73
N ILE A 122 -10.44 -23.80 -31.05
CA ILE A 122 -9.80 -22.57 -30.55
C ILE A 122 -9.97 -22.43 -29.03
N ARG A 123 -11.17 -22.69 -28.49
CA ARG A 123 -11.38 -22.68 -27.03
C ARG A 123 -10.52 -23.71 -26.32
N LYS A 124 -10.34 -24.91 -26.90
CA LYS A 124 -9.48 -25.95 -26.35
C LYS A 124 -8.00 -25.53 -26.31
N ILE A 125 -7.52 -24.86 -27.37
CA ILE A 125 -6.17 -24.29 -27.43
C ILE A 125 -5.99 -23.22 -26.34
N ILE A 126 -6.92 -22.27 -26.28
CA ILE A 126 -6.91 -21.17 -25.29
C ILE A 126 -6.86 -21.74 -23.87
N LEU A 127 -7.70 -22.72 -23.56
CA LEU A 127 -7.71 -23.36 -22.24
C LEU A 127 -6.35 -24.01 -21.93
N LEU A 128 -5.83 -24.81 -22.85
CA LEU A 128 -4.60 -25.59 -22.61
C LEU A 128 -3.38 -24.66 -22.43
N GLU A 129 -3.20 -23.67 -23.29
CA GLU A 129 -2.06 -22.75 -23.20
C GLU A 129 -2.10 -21.87 -21.96
N ASN A 130 -3.27 -21.29 -21.63
CA ASN A 130 -3.37 -20.46 -20.44
C ASN A 130 -3.22 -21.28 -19.16
N SER A 131 -3.75 -22.51 -19.12
CA SER A 131 -3.55 -23.41 -17.98
C SER A 131 -2.07 -23.80 -17.81
N MET A 132 -1.35 -24.06 -18.90
CA MET A 132 0.10 -24.33 -18.84
C MET A 132 0.87 -23.12 -18.32
N ILE A 133 0.55 -21.90 -18.79
CA ILE A 133 1.20 -20.68 -18.32
C ILE A 133 0.88 -20.41 -16.85
N ALA A 134 -0.38 -20.60 -16.44
CA ALA A 134 -0.80 -20.44 -15.05
C ALA A 134 -0.05 -21.40 -14.12
N LEU A 135 -0.01 -22.70 -14.46
CA LEU A 135 0.72 -23.72 -13.71
C LEU A 135 2.22 -23.38 -13.62
N ALA A 136 2.85 -23.09 -14.75
CA ALA A 136 4.26 -22.72 -14.78
C ALA A 136 4.54 -21.46 -13.94
N SER A 137 3.66 -20.45 -14.01
CA SER A 137 3.82 -19.20 -13.27
C SER A 137 3.68 -19.41 -11.77
N ILE A 138 2.75 -20.26 -11.32
CA ILE A 138 2.60 -20.62 -9.90
C ILE A 138 3.84 -21.36 -9.41
N LEU A 139 4.30 -22.39 -10.14
CA LEU A 139 5.47 -23.18 -9.74
C LEU A 139 6.73 -22.32 -9.65
N THR A 140 7.02 -21.54 -10.69
CA THR A 140 8.21 -20.68 -10.71
C THR A 140 8.10 -19.49 -9.76
N GLY A 141 6.90 -18.92 -9.60
CA GLY A 141 6.65 -17.83 -8.66
C GLY A 141 6.80 -18.27 -7.21
N LEU A 142 6.31 -19.45 -6.83
CA LEU A 142 6.53 -20.02 -5.50
C LEU A 142 7.99 -20.39 -5.25
N GLY A 143 8.64 -21.01 -6.24
CA GLY A 143 10.06 -21.37 -6.14
C GLY A 143 10.94 -20.13 -5.94
N ALA A 144 10.81 -19.13 -6.81
CA ALA A 144 11.51 -17.86 -6.67
C ALA A 144 11.10 -17.12 -5.39
N GLY A 145 9.81 -17.12 -5.05
CA GLY A 145 9.26 -16.46 -3.87
C GLY A 145 9.83 -17.02 -2.58
N SER A 146 10.09 -18.33 -2.53
CA SER A 146 10.72 -19.00 -1.37
C SER A 146 12.16 -18.57 -1.15
N VAL A 147 12.89 -18.26 -2.22
CA VAL A 147 14.25 -17.72 -2.13
C VAL A 147 14.20 -16.24 -1.71
N PHE A 148 13.32 -15.46 -2.33
CA PHE A 148 13.18 -14.03 -2.03
C PHE A 148 12.64 -13.77 -0.63
N SER A 149 11.74 -14.61 -0.10
CA SER A 149 11.23 -14.46 1.27
C SER A 149 12.34 -14.55 2.32
N GLY A 150 13.34 -15.42 2.10
CA GLY A 150 14.53 -15.46 2.94
C GLY A 150 15.33 -14.15 2.90
N LEU A 151 15.48 -13.54 1.73
CA LEU A 151 16.11 -12.22 1.59
C LEU A 151 15.33 -11.14 2.33
N PHE A 152 14.00 -11.15 2.24
CA PHE A 152 13.14 -10.25 3.01
C PHE A 152 13.36 -10.41 4.51
N PHE A 153 13.36 -11.65 5.02
CA PHE A 153 13.55 -11.89 6.44
C PHE A 153 14.92 -11.39 6.94
N ILE A 154 15.99 -11.58 6.17
CA ILE A 154 17.33 -11.06 6.50
C ILE A 154 17.34 -9.54 6.57
N ILE A 155 16.66 -8.86 5.63
CA ILE A 155 16.62 -7.39 5.66
C ILE A 155 15.83 -6.91 6.88
N ILE A 156 14.80 -7.64 7.29
CA ILE A 156 13.95 -7.26 8.42
C ILE A 156 14.65 -7.50 9.75
N SER A 157 15.37 -8.62 9.90
CA SER A 157 16.15 -8.87 11.12
C SER A 157 17.23 -7.79 11.34
N LEU A 158 17.74 -7.18 10.27
CA LEU A 158 18.64 -6.03 10.35
C LEU A 158 17.97 -4.76 10.89
N PHE A 159 16.65 -4.58 10.68
CA PHE A 159 15.90 -3.41 11.15
C PHE A 159 15.25 -3.60 12.53
N VAL A 160 14.84 -4.83 12.88
CA VAL A 160 14.01 -5.11 14.08
C VAL A 160 14.83 -5.74 15.22
N ASN A 161 16.15 -5.97 15.02
CA ASN A 161 17.07 -6.55 16.01
C ASN A 161 16.51 -7.81 16.70
N ILE A 162 15.84 -8.67 15.91
CA ILE A 162 15.25 -9.92 16.38
C ILE A 162 16.41 -10.92 16.59
N GLY A 163 17.01 -10.88 17.78
CA GLY A 163 18.09 -11.79 18.14
C GLY A 163 17.60 -13.23 18.20
N GLY A 164 18.02 -14.08 17.25
CA GLY A 164 17.89 -15.53 17.33
C GLY A 164 16.66 -16.18 16.69
N SER A 165 15.80 -15.43 15.98
CA SER A 165 14.66 -16.03 15.26
C SER A 165 15.10 -16.69 13.95
N SER A 166 14.50 -17.85 13.64
CA SER A 166 14.84 -18.61 12.44
C SER A 166 13.80 -18.37 11.34
N PHE A 167 14.27 -18.12 10.12
CA PHE A 167 13.37 -18.00 8.98
C PHE A 167 12.63 -19.33 8.75
N SER A 168 11.32 -19.35 9.01
CA SER A 168 10.47 -20.51 8.82
C SER A 168 9.46 -20.28 7.71
N LEU A 169 9.41 -21.23 6.77
CA LEU A 169 8.43 -21.27 5.69
C LEU A 169 7.24 -22.12 6.12
N THR A 170 6.08 -21.49 6.30
CA THR A 170 4.85 -22.17 6.71
C THR A 170 4.16 -22.83 5.51
N LEU A 171 3.66 -24.06 5.66
CA LEU A 171 2.87 -24.72 4.61
C LEU A 171 1.60 -23.92 4.26
N GLU A 172 1.07 -23.18 5.24
CA GLU A 172 -0.05 -22.26 5.06
C GLU A 172 0.22 -21.21 3.98
N SER A 173 1.45 -20.68 3.93
CA SER A 173 1.88 -19.69 2.92
C SER A 173 1.74 -20.19 1.49
N TYR A 174 2.16 -21.43 1.26
CA TYR A 174 2.09 -22.07 -0.05
C TYR A 174 0.64 -22.33 -0.45
N LEU A 175 -0.14 -22.94 0.45
CA LEU A 175 -1.53 -23.30 0.17
C LEU A 175 -2.40 -22.07 -0.08
N TYR A 176 -2.24 -21.00 0.69
CA TYR A 176 -2.98 -19.76 0.49
C TYR A 176 -2.63 -19.13 -0.87
N THR A 177 -1.35 -19.06 -1.22
CA THR A 177 -0.90 -18.50 -2.51
C THR A 177 -1.44 -19.32 -3.69
N ILE A 178 -1.37 -20.65 -3.62
CA ILE A 178 -1.93 -21.54 -4.65
C ILE A 178 -3.44 -21.33 -4.79
N LYS A 179 -4.19 -21.28 -3.68
CA LYS A 179 -5.64 -21.04 -3.70
C LYS A 179 -5.98 -19.66 -4.28
N PHE A 180 -5.30 -18.61 -3.83
CA PHE A 180 -5.53 -17.24 -4.27
C PHE A 180 -5.30 -17.06 -5.77
N PHE A 181 -4.13 -17.45 -6.28
CA PHE A 181 -3.85 -17.35 -7.72
C PHE A 181 -4.63 -18.35 -8.55
N GLY A 182 -4.92 -19.54 -8.02
CA GLY A 182 -5.79 -20.53 -8.66
C GLY A 182 -7.17 -19.96 -8.97
N ILE A 183 -7.81 -19.31 -7.99
CA ILE A 183 -9.11 -18.64 -8.17
C ILE A 183 -9.02 -17.54 -9.23
N ILE A 184 -7.98 -16.70 -9.18
CA ILE A 184 -7.77 -15.61 -10.16
C ILE A 184 -7.64 -16.19 -11.57
N TYR A 185 -6.80 -17.21 -11.78
CA TYR A 185 -6.64 -17.81 -13.10
C TYR A 185 -7.91 -18.49 -13.60
N ILE A 186 -8.66 -19.18 -12.72
CA ILE A 186 -9.95 -19.76 -13.09
C ILE A 186 -10.92 -18.67 -13.57
N ALA A 187 -11.04 -17.57 -12.83
CA ALA A 187 -11.92 -16.45 -13.20
C ALA A 187 -11.49 -15.79 -14.52
N VAL A 188 -10.18 -15.59 -14.71
CA VAL A 188 -9.59 -14.96 -15.89
C VAL A 188 -9.75 -15.85 -17.13
N ILE A 189 -9.44 -17.14 -17.02
CA ILE A 189 -9.62 -18.13 -18.11
C ILE A 189 -11.12 -18.30 -18.41
N GLY A 190 -11.98 -18.36 -17.39
CA GLY A 190 -13.43 -18.45 -17.55
C GLY A 190 -14.00 -17.26 -18.32
N THR A 191 -13.62 -16.04 -17.93
CA THR A 191 -14.00 -14.81 -18.63
C THR A 191 -13.55 -14.83 -20.10
N GLN A 192 -12.33 -15.30 -20.35
CA GLN A 192 -11.78 -15.43 -21.70
C GLN A 192 -12.55 -16.45 -22.56
N LEU A 193 -12.93 -17.59 -22.00
CA LEU A 193 -13.72 -18.60 -22.70
C LEU A 193 -15.10 -18.04 -23.07
N ILE A 194 -15.77 -17.36 -22.15
CA ILE A 194 -17.09 -16.73 -22.37
C ILE A 194 -17.00 -15.66 -23.47
N LEU A 195 -15.99 -14.79 -23.42
CA LEU A 195 -15.76 -13.78 -24.46
C LEU A 195 -15.54 -14.43 -25.83
N THR A 196 -14.85 -15.57 -25.87
CA THR A 196 -14.58 -16.31 -27.10
C THR A 196 -15.81 -16.97 -27.72
N LEU A 197 -16.85 -17.25 -26.94
CA LEU A 197 -18.13 -17.79 -27.45
C LEU A 197 -18.88 -16.82 -28.35
N ARG A 198 -18.66 -15.51 -28.19
CA ARG A 198 -19.41 -14.45 -28.91
C ARG A 198 -18.69 -13.91 -30.15
N TYR A 199 -17.56 -14.52 -30.54
CA TYR A 199 -16.75 -14.03 -31.64
C TYR A 199 -17.16 -14.63 -33.00
N ASN A 200 -17.70 -13.78 -33.89
CA ASN A 200 -17.81 -14.07 -35.32
C ASN A 200 -16.45 -13.86 -36.01
N ILE A 201 -16.11 -14.70 -37.00
CA ILE A 201 -14.85 -14.66 -37.78
C ILE A 201 -14.57 -13.24 -38.31
N VAL A 202 -15.59 -12.60 -38.89
CA VAL A 202 -15.50 -11.23 -39.44
C VAL A 202 -15.15 -10.21 -38.34
N ARG A 203 -15.68 -10.39 -37.13
CA ARG A 203 -15.44 -9.49 -36.00
C ARG A 203 -14.04 -9.69 -35.42
N LEU A 204 -13.51 -10.91 -35.37
CA LEU A 204 -12.12 -11.19 -34.96
C LEU A 204 -11.10 -10.58 -35.91
N LEU A 205 -11.32 -10.72 -37.23
CA LEU A 205 -10.45 -10.15 -38.24
C LEU A 205 -10.54 -8.60 -38.28
N LYS A 206 -11.73 -8.02 -38.06
CA LYS A 206 -11.93 -6.56 -38.00
C LYS A 206 -11.57 -5.93 -36.65
N GLU A 207 -11.57 -6.66 -35.52
CA GLU A 207 -11.24 -6.11 -34.18
C GLU A 207 -9.80 -5.61 -34.08
N SER A 208 -8.88 -6.15 -34.90
CA SER A 208 -7.53 -5.61 -35.04
C SER A 208 -7.52 -4.19 -35.64
N ARG A 209 -8.59 -3.77 -36.33
CA ARG A 209 -8.72 -2.50 -37.07
C ARG A 209 -9.73 -1.51 -36.49
N THR A 210 -10.66 -1.93 -35.63
CA THR A 210 -11.64 -1.03 -34.98
C THR A 210 -11.18 -0.56 -33.61
N ALA A 211 -11.34 0.74 -33.30
CA ALA A 211 -11.11 1.28 -31.95
C ALA A 211 -12.07 0.60 -30.95
N GLU A 212 -11.57 0.23 -29.77
CA GLU A 212 -12.39 -0.33 -28.69
C GLU A 212 -13.51 0.66 -28.34
N ARG A 213 -14.77 0.29 -28.61
CA ARG A 213 -15.91 0.96 -28.00
C ARG A 213 -15.96 0.49 -26.54
N SER A 214 -15.32 1.22 -25.64
CA SER A 214 -15.58 1.06 -24.21
C SER A 214 -17.07 1.30 -23.87
N LEU A 215 -17.55 0.69 -22.78
CA LEU A 215 -18.95 0.82 -22.34
C LEU A 215 -19.23 2.16 -21.62
N LEU A 216 -18.18 2.83 -21.14
CA LEU A 216 -18.25 4.06 -20.35
C LEU A 216 -17.45 5.16 -21.07
N HIS A 217 -18.16 5.99 -21.83
CA HIS A 217 -17.64 7.18 -22.49
C HIS A 217 -18.59 8.34 -22.27
N GLY A 218 -18.10 9.54 -22.50
CA GLY A 218 -18.89 10.76 -22.41
C GLY A 218 -18.38 11.68 -21.31
N LYS A 219 -18.75 12.94 -21.43
CA LYS A 219 -18.32 14.01 -20.52
C LYS A 219 -18.84 13.78 -19.10
N ILE A 220 -20.01 13.15 -18.97
CA ILE A 220 -20.69 12.89 -17.70
C ILE A 220 -19.92 11.86 -16.87
N THR A 221 -19.30 10.86 -17.49
CA THR A 221 -18.54 9.85 -16.74
C THR A 221 -17.32 10.46 -16.05
N GLY A 222 -16.67 11.44 -16.67
CA GLY A 222 -15.61 12.23 -16.05
C GLY A 222 -16.09 13.02 -14.83
N ILE A 223 -17.28 13.63 -14.92
CA ILE A 223 -17.90 14.37 -13.79
C ILE A 223 -18.19 13.42 -12.64
N ILE A 224 -18.80 12.26 -12.91
CA ILE A 224 -19.07 11.23 -11.88
C ILE A 224 -17.76 10.79 -11.21
N GLY A 225 -16.68 10.61 -11.99
CA GLY A 225 -15.36 10.29 -11.45
C GLY A 225 -14.82 11.35 -10.50
N VAL A 226 -14.91 12.64 -10.86
CA VAL A 226 -14.51 13.76 -9.99
C VAL A 226 -15.36 13.81 -8.72
N VAL A 227 -16.68 13.62 -8.83
CA VAL A 227 -17.58 13.61 -7.68
C VAL A 227 -17.24 12.46 -6.73
N LEU A 228 -16.98 11.25 -7.22
CA LEU A 228 -16.58 10.12 -6.38
C LEU A 228 -15.25 10.36 -5.67
N LEU A 229 -14.27 10.97 -6.35
CA LEU A 229 -13.00 11.33 -5.73
C LEU A 229 -13.19 12.40 -4.65
N ALA A 230 -14.02 13.41 -4.90
CA ALA A 230 -14.35 14.43 -3.93
C ALA A 230 -15.09 13.86 -2.70
N ILE A 231 -16.05 12.96 -2.91
CA ILE A 231 -16.73 12.24 -1.81
C ILE A 231 -15.73 11.45 -0.98
N SER A 232 -14.81 10.73 -1.62
CA SER A 232 -13.82 9.93 -0.90
C SER A 232 -12.87 10.78 -0.06
N VAL A 233 -12.42 11.93 -0.59
CA VAL A 233 -11.58 12.87 0.15
C VAL A 233 -12.37 13.53 1.28
N TYR A 234 -13.62 13.94 1.03
CA TYR A 234 -14.48 14.55 2.04
C TYR A 234 -14.80 13.60 3.21
N ASP A 235 -15.10 12.33 2.90
CA ASP A 235 -15.37 11.30 3.90
C ASP A 235 -14.12 11.00 4.75
N MET A 236 -12.94 10.97 4.12
CA MET A 236 -11.66 10.86 4.83
C MET A 236 -11.40 12.06 5.76
N ILE A 237 -11.82 13.27 5.40
CA ILE A 237 -11.63 14.45 6.27
C ILE A 237 -12.59 14.41 7.47
N THR A 238 -13.82 13.98 7.26
CA THR A 238 -14.91 14.14 8.24
C THR A 238 -15.09 12.93 9.16
N HIS A 239 -14.91 11.71 8.65
CA HIS A 239 -15.25 10.48 9.36
C HIS A 239 -14.07 9.52 9.59
N TYR A 240 -12.87 9.80 9.08
CA TYR A 240 -11.72 8.90 9.27
C TYR A 240 -11.33 8.80 10.75
N SER A 241 -11.51 7.63 11.37
CA SER A 241 -10.93 7.33 12.68
C SER A 241 -9.68 6.45 12.51
N PRO A 242 -8.57 6.72 13.22
CA PRO A 242 -7.38 5.85 13.21
C PRO A 242 -7.71 4.39 13.60
N ASP A 243 -8.76 4.20 14.40
CA ASP A 243 -9.14 2.88 14.93
C ASP A 243 -9.99 2.05 13.94
N ASP A 244 -10.60 2.67 12.92
CA ASP A 244 -11.43 1.97 11.92
C ASP A 244 -10.74 1.85 10.54
N ALA A 245 -9.94 0.79 10.39
CA ALA A 245 -9.28 0.46 9.13
C ALA A 245 -10.26 0.17 7.96
N ARG A 246 -11.54 -0.14 8.22
CA ARG A 246 -12.51 -0.48 7.17
C ARG A 246 -12.87 0.74 6.31
N MET A 247 -12.99 1.91 6.93
CA MET A 247 -13.31 3.16 6.24
C MET A 247 -12.21 3.57 5.25
N MET A 248 -10.94 3.37 5.64
CA MET A 248 -9.79 3.59 4.75
C MET A 248 -9.88 2.70 3.51
N LEU A 249 -10.25 1.42 3.68
CA LEU A 249 -10.37 0.48 2.56
C LEU A 249 -11.52 0.80 1.62
N ILE A 250 -12.68 1.20 2.16
CA ILE A 250 -13.83 1.62 1.34
C ILE A 250 -13.45 2.84 0.51
N ASN A 251 -12.82 3.83 1.13
CA ASN A 251 -12.40 5.05 0.44
C ASN A 251 -11.31 4.79 -0.61
N LEU A 252 -10.33 3.92 -0.34
CA LEU A 252 -9.38 3.47 -1.36
C LEU A 252 -10.10 2.79 -2.54
N GLY A 253 -11.11 1.96 -2.29
CA GLY A 253 -11.92 1.35 -3.34
C GLY A 253 -12.72 2.36 -4.17
N VAL A 254 -13.39 3.31 -3.51
CA VAL A 254 -14.12 4.41 -4.17
C VAL A 254 -13.17 5.26 -5.01
N SER A 255 -12.00 5.60 -4.49
CA SER A 255 -10.98 6.36 -5.22
C SER A 255 -10.49 5.61 -6.47
N MET A 256 -10.35 4.29 -6.41
CA MET A 256 -9.97 3.46 -7.55
C MET A 256 -10.99 3.54 -8.69
N VAL A 257 -12.29 3.44 -8.36
CA VAL A 257 -13.39 3.58 -9.33
C VAL A 257 -13.44 5.02 -9.85
N GLY A 258 -13.27 6.01 -8.98
CA GLY A 258 -13.24 7.43 -9.32
C GLY A 258 -12.13 7.77 -10.33
N VAL A 259 -10.90 7.28 -10.09
CA VAL A 259 -9.76 7.44 -11.02
C VAL A 259 -10.08 6.84 -12.39
N TYR A 260 -10.65 5.64 -12.44
CA TYR A 260 -11.01 5.00 -13.71
C TYR A 260 -12.05 5.78 -14.51
N LEU A 261 -13.07 6.31 -13.84
CA LEU A 261 -14.12 7.13 -14.46
C LEU A 261 -13.59 8.49 -14.92
N LEU A 262 -12.74 9.13 -14.11
CA LEU A 262 -12.07 10.38 -14.45
C LEU A 262 -11.22 10.22 -15.71
N LEU A 263 -10.38 9.19 -15.76
CA LEU A 263 -9.55 8.90 -16.95
C LEU A 263 -10.36 8.45 -18.15
N SER A 264 -11.52 7.85 -17.94
CA SER A 264 -12.46 7.54 -19.02
C SER A 264 -13.11 8.78 -19.64
N GLY A 265 -13.37 9.84 -18.85
CA GLY A 265 -13.95 11.10 -19.34
C GLY A 265 -12.91 12.10 -19.88
N LEU A 266 -11.63 11.96 -19.51
CA LEU A 266 -10.57 12.91 -19.86
C LEU A 266 -10.39 13.12 -21.36
N GLY A 267 -10.51 12.06 -22.18
CA GLY A 267 -10.40 12.18 -23.64
C GLY A 267 -11.50 13.07 -24.26
N ASP A 268 -12.73 12.96 -23.75
CA ASP A 268 -13.88 13.74 -24.20
C ASP A 268 -13.81 15.20 -23.72
N TRP A 269 -13.31 15.43 -22.51
CA TRP A 269 -13.04 16.78 -22.01
C TRP A 269 -11.92 17.47 -22.79
N MET A 270 -10.82 16.77 -23.11
CA MET A 270 -9.78 17.32 -23.98
C MET A 270 -10.32 17.68 -25.36
N LYS A 271 -11.18 16.83 -25.94
CA LYS A 271 -11.84 17.14 -27.21
C LYS A 271 -12.63 18.45 -27.12
N LEU A 272 -13.40 18.66 -26.06
CA LEU A 272 -14.14 19.91 -25.87
C LEU A 272 -13.23 21.12 -25.74
N PHE A 273 -12.21 21.02 -24.89
CA PHE A 273 -11.31 22.14 -24.60
C PHE A 273 -10.52 22.54 -25.85
N ILE A 274 -10.02 21.57 -26.61
CA ILE A 274 -9.28 21.83 -27.84
C ILE A 274 -10.23 22.37 -28.94
N SER A 275 -11.47 21.88 -29.03
CA SER A 275 -12.44 22.36 -30.02
C SER A 275 -12.96 23.78 -29.77
N ARG A 276 -12.77 24.35 -28.57
CA ARG A 276 -13.13 25.74 -28.27
C ARG A 276 -12.27 26.77 -29.02
N SER A 277 -11.04 26.40 -29.42
CA SER A 277 -10.15 27.25 -30.21
C SER A 277 -9.98 26.67 -31.62
N SER A 278 -10.82 27.13 -32.56
CA SER A 278 -10.80 26.66 -33.96
C SER A 278 -9.41 26.80 -34.60
N ARG A 279 -8.72 27.91 -34.35
CA ARG A 279 -7.39 28.21 -34.89
C ARG A 279 -6.31 27.23 -34.40
N THR A 280 -6.34 26.84 -33.12
CA THR A 280 -5.37 25.90 -32.53
C THR A 280 -5.66 24.46 -32.94
N TYR A 281 -6.94 24.07 -32.95
CA TYR A 281 -7.37 22.74 -33.39
C TYR A 281 -6.98 22.45 -34.84
N HIS A 282 -7.20 23.40 -35.76
CA HIS A 282 -6.81 23.21 -37.16
C HIS A 282 -5.29 23.19 -37.36
N LYS A 283 -4.54 24.03 -36.64
CA LYS A 283 -3.07 24.09 -36.74
C LYS A 283 -2.38 22.80 -36.25
N HIS A 284 -2.95 22.13 -35.25
CA HIS A 284 -2.39 20.91 -34.66
C HIS A 284 -3.35 19.71 -34.73
N LEU A 285 -4.11 19.60 -35.83
CA LEU A 285 -5.19 18.61 -35.98
C LEU A 285 -4.71 17.17 -35.78
N LEU A 286 -3.59 16.80 -36.40
CA LEU A 286 -3.02 15.45 -36.32
C LEU A 286 -2.57 15.12 -34.90
N PHE A 287 -1.95 16.08 -34.22
CA PHE A 287 -1.51 15.93 -32.84
C PHE A 287 -2.68 15.74 -31.88
N SER A 288 -3.66 16.66 -31.93
CA SER A 288 -4.84 16.64 -31.06
C SER A 288 -5.67 15.38 -31.27
N SER A 289 -5.86 14.97 -32.53
CA SER A 289 -6.59 13.76 -32.87
C SER A 289 -5.87 12.49 -32.42
N ASN A 290 -4.53 12.45 -32.52
CA ASN A 290 -3.75 11.32 -32.02
C ASN A 290 -3.79 11.25 -30.49
N LEU A 291 -3.67 12.40 -29.82
CA LEU A 291 -3.70 12.47 -28.35
C LEU A 291 -5.03 11.99 -27.76
N ILE A 292 -6.16 12.48 -28.29
CA ILE A 292 -7.50 12.07 -27.86
C ILE A 292 -7.69 10.55 -28.08
N TYR A 293 -7.22 10.05 -29.22
CA TYR A 293 -7.26 8.62 -29.54
C TYR A 293 -6.43 7.78 -28.56
N THR A 294 -5.20 8.20 -28.25
CA THR A 294 -4.32 7.51 -27.30
C THR A 294 -4.93 7.47 -25.90
N LEU A 295 -5.47 8.59 -25.41
CA LEU A 295 -6.11 8.65 -24.08
C LEU A 295 -7.32 7.72 -23.98
N GLY A 296 -8.20 7.73 -24.98
CA GLY A 296 -9.36 6.84 -25.00
C GLY A 296 -8.98 5.36 -25.02
N ARG A 297 -7.90 5.01 -25.75
CA ARG A 297 -7.42 3.62 -25.88
C ARG A 297 -6.65 3.12 -24.66
N SER A 298 -5.89 4.00 -24.00
CA SER A 298 -5.00 3.62 -22.90
C SER A 298 -5.58 3.89 -21.51
N LYS A 299 -6.88 4.23 -21.41
CA LYS A 299 -7.51 4.61 -20.12
C LYS A 299 -7.38 3.57 -19.00
N ILE A 300 -7.49 2.27 -19.29
CA ILE A 300 -7.32 1.21 -18.28
C ILE A 300 -5.90 1.22 -17.73
N VAL A 301 -4.91 1.32 -18.63
CA VAL A 301 -3.49 1.39 -18.29
C VAL A 301 -3.19 2.63 -17.45
N LEU A 302 -3.66 3.79 -17.90
CA LEU A 302 -3.47 5.05 -17.19
C LEU A 302 -4.09 4.99 -15.79
N SER A 303 -5.27 4.38 -15.65
CA SER A 303 -5.97 4.28 -14.36
C SER A 303 -5.24 3.37 -13.39
N LEU A 304 -4.77 2.22 -13.89
CA LEU A 304 -3.99 1.28 -13.11
C LEU A 304 -2.69 1.92 -12.62
N ILE A 305 -1.95 2.62 -13.49
CA ILE A 305 -0.71 3.31 -13.09
C ILE A 305 -0.99 4.42 -12.08
N THR A 306 -2.04 5.23 -12.32
CA THR A 306 -2.41 6.32 -11.40
C THR A 306 -2.71 5.78 -10.01
N PHE A 307 -3.47 4.67 -9.93
CA PHE A 307 -3.83 4.05 -8.67
C PHE A 307 -2.62 3.43 -7.93
N LEU A 308 -1.69 2.79 -8.65
CA LEU A 308 -0.47 2.25 -8.04
C LEU A 308 0.44 3.35 -7.50
N VAL A 309 0.59 4.46 -8.24
CA VAL A 309 1.35 5.62 -7.79
C VAL A 309 0.67 6.27 -6.58
N PHE A 310 -0.65 6.49 -6.66
CA PHE A 310 -1.47 7.03 -5.57
C PHE A 310 -1.29 6.25 -4.27
N ILE A 311 -1.53 4.94 -4.26
CA ILE A 311 -1.43 4.12 -3.05
C ILE A 311 -0.01 4.15 -2.47
N THR A 312 1.01 4.02 -3.33
CA THR A 312 2.39 3.97 -2.87
C THR A 312 2.80 5.27 -2.19
N ILE A 313 2.47 6.41 -2.80
CA ILE A 313 2.81 7.73 -2.27
C ILE A 313 1.98 8.05 -1.03
N SER A 314 0.70 7.66 -0.99
CA SER A 314 -0.15 7.84 0.19
C SER A 314 0.38 7.06 1.39
N LEU A 315 0.66 5.76 1.23
CA LEU A 315 1.16 4.94 2.33
C LEU A 315 2.54 5.40 2.80
N SER A 316 3.44 5.73 1.88
CA SER A 316 4.78 6.23 2.25
C SER A 316 4.70 7.59 2.95
N GLY A 317 3.82 8.48 2.49
CA GLY A 317 3.58 9.77 3.14
C GLY A 317 3.08 9.63 4.58
N ILE A 318 2.15 8.70 4.85
CA ILE A 318 1.64 8.43 6.20
C ILE A 318 2.77 7.94 7.12
N ILE A 319 3.55 6.95 6.70
CA ILE A 319 4.64 6.42 7.55
C ILE A 319 5.74 7.48 7.75
N PHE A 320 6.06 8.27 6.73
CA PHE A 320 7.04 9.34 6.86
C PHE A 320 6.57 10.43 7.83
N TYR A 321 5.29 10.79 7.79
CA TYR A 321 4.69 11.73 8.73
C TYR A 321 4.75 11.20 10.18
N LEU A 322 4.39 9.93 10.40
CA LEU A 322 4.43 9.29 11.72
C LEU A 322 5.85 9.20 12.28
N THR A 323 6.85 8.92 11.43
CA THR A 323 8.26 8.87 11.83
C THR A 323 8.86 10.24 12.12
N TRP A 324 8.44 11.27 11.38
CA TRP A 324 8.89 12.62 11.63
C TRP A 324 8.37 13.16 12.96
N ASN A 325 7.10 12.88 13.27
CA ASN A 325 6.45 13.24 14.54
C ASN A 325 6.75 12.25 15.68
N ALA A 326 7.79 11.42 15.53
CA ALA A 326 8.07 10.36 16.49
C ALA A 326 8.46 10.88 17.88
N GLU A 327 8.87 12.14 18.02
CA GLU A 327 9.16 12.77 19.32
C GLU A 327 7.91 13.38 19.96
N ASP A 328 7.09 14.09 19.18
CA ASP A 328 5.95 14.83 19.71
C ASP A 328 4.81 13.90 20.15
N ILE A 329 4.59 12.79 19.44
CA ILE A 329 3.51 11.84 19.74
C ILE A 329 3.71 11.19 21.13
N PRO A 330 4.88 10.57 21.45
CA PRO A 330 5.12 10.04 22.79
C PRO A 330 5.11 11.10 23.89
N VAL A 331 5.60 12.32 23.62
CA VAL A 331 5.57 13.42 24.60
C VAL A 331 4.13 13.81 24.94
N ALA A 332 3.27 13.93 23.93
CA ALA A 332 1.86 14.29 24.14
C ALA A 332 1.06 13.15 24.80
N ASN A 333 1.35 11.89 24.46
CA ASN A 333 0.65 10.73 25.00
C ASN A 333 1.18 10.28 26.38
N ASN A 334 2.39 10.67 26.76
CA ASN A 334 3.01 10.31 28.03
C ASN A 334 3.44 11.59 28.76
N PRO A 335 2.55 12.18 29.60
CA PRO A 335 2.88 13.36 30.39
C PRO A 335 4.11 13.16 31.29
N TYR A 336 4.33 11.92 31.75
CA TYR A 336 5.48 11.52 32.55
C TYR A 336 6.43 10.64 31.74
N ASP A 337 7.71 10.62 32.13
CA ASP A 337 8.72 9.86 31.39
C ASP A 337 8.56 8.35 31.54
N ILE A 338 8.27 7.88 32.76
CA ILE A 338 7.93 6.50 33.07
C ILE A 338 6.78 6.48 34.07
N ALA A 339 5.78 5.64 33.84
CA ALA A 339 4.74 5.36 34.81
C ALA A 339 4.52 3.86 34.96
N TYR A 340 4.16 3.42 36.16
CA TYR A 340 3.68 2.06 36.40
C TYR A 340 2.67 2.04 37.54
N SER A 341 1.87 0.98 37.58
CA SER A 341 0.78 0.86 38.52
C SER A 341 1.04 -0.24 39.53
N GLU A 342 0.86 0.09 40.81
CA GLU A 342 0.89 -0.84 41.94
C GLU A 342 -0.54 -1.11 42.37
N VAL A 343 -1.07 -2.31 42.17
CA VAL A 343 -2.48 -2.61 42.51
C VAL A 343 -2.66 -4.11 42.75
N PHE A 344 -3.60 -4.50 43.62
CA PHE A 344 -3.85 -5.91 43.96
C PHE A 344 -2.60 -6.67 44.45
N GLY A 345 -1.65 -5.96 45.07
CA GLY A 345 -0.36 -6.50 45.51
C GLY A 345 0.66 -6.73 44.39
N LYS A 346 0.33 -6.44 43.14
CA LYS A 346 1.23 -6.47 41.98
C LYS A 346 2.09 -5.20 41.95
N ASN A 347 3.30 -5.33 41.38
CA ASN A 347 4.26 -4.25 41.17
C ASN A 347 4.74 -3.52 42.44
N SER A 348 4.45 -4.05 43.63
CA SER A 348 4.78 -3.42 44.92
C SER A 348 6.27 -3.59 45.30
N ILE A 349 7.16 -3.09 44.44
CA ILE A 349 8.61 -3.08 44.68
C ILE A 349 8.98 -2.15 45.85
N SER A 350 10.05 -2.51 46.58
CA SER A 350 10.49 -1.67 47.70
C SER A 350 11.08 -0.33 47.21
N PRO A 351 10.92 0.77 47.98
CA PRO A 351 11.52 2.07 47.64
C PRO A 351 13.04 2.03 47.46
N LYS A 352 13.72 1.08 48.12
CA LYS A 352 15.17 0.87 47.97
C LYS A 352 15.54 0.32 46.60
N ILE A 353 14.76 -0.63 46.07
CA ILE A 353 14.98 -1.18 44.72
C ILE A 353 14.67 -0.11 43.67
N LEU A 354 13.60 0.68 43.89
CA LEU A 354 13.25 1.77 42.99
C LEU A 354 14.38 2.82 42.92
N SER A 355 14.86 3.30 44.07
CA SER A 355 15.98 4.26 44.13
C SER A 355 17.27 3.70 43.54
N GLU A 356 17.59 2.42 43.77
CA GLU A 356 18.76 1.79 43.16
C GLU A 356 18.70 1.81 41.62
N ILE A 357 17.51 1.60 41.04
CA ILE A 357 17.31 1.64 39.58
C ILE A 357 17.32 3.09 39.04
N THR A 358 16.70 4.03 39.76
CA THR A 358 16.58 5.43 39.29
C THR A 358 17.84 6.25 39.51
N ASP A 359 18.53 6.08 40.65
CA ASP A 359 19.64 6.94 41.07
C ASP A 359 20.98 6.51 40.46
N HIS A 360 21.14 5.22 40.18
CA HIS A 360 22.27 4.69 39.40
C HIS A 360 22.00 4.66 37.88
N GLY A 361 20.87 5.21 37.46
CA GLY A 361 20.47 5.31 36.05
C GLY A 361 21.31 6.32 35.26
N ALA A 362 21.20 6.27 33.93
CA ALA A 362 21.93 7.15 33.01
C ALA A 362 21.49 8.64 33.07
N THR A 363 20.40 8.95 33.77
CA THR A 363 19.88 10.30 33.98
C THR A 363 19.30 10.42 35.39
N PRO A 364 19.49 11.55 36.09
CA PRO A 364 18.91 11.75 37.42
C PRO A 364 17.38 11.89 37.36
N LEU A 365 16.73 11.38 38.40
CA LEU A 365 15.30 11.54 38.68
C LEU A 365 15.03 12.97 39.18
N LEU A 366 14.05 13.66 38.59
CA LEU A 366 13.64 15.02 38.95
C LEU A 366 12.41 15.03 39.87
N SER A 367 11.42 14.19 39.57
CA SER A 367 10.19 14.13 40.35
C SER A 367 9.65 12.71 40.41
N HIS A 368 9.18 12.33 41.59
CA HIS A 368 8.43 11.10 41.84
C HIS A 368 7.11 11.47 42.51
N GLN A 369 6.01 11.25 41.79
CA GLN A 369 4.66 11.51 42.28
C GLN A 369 3.87 10.19 42.37
N LYS A 370 2.92 10.15 43.30
CA LYS A 370 2.04 9.01 43.53
C LYS A 370 0.60 9.46 43.40
N LEU A 371 -0.18 8.77 42.59
CA LEU A 371 -1.61 9.01 42.44
C LEU A 371 -2.38 7.76 42.88
N GLU A 372 -3.08 7.88 44.01
CA GLU A 372 -3.95 6.80 44.49
C GLU A 372 -5.22 6.71 43.63
N TYR A 373 -5.66 5.49 43.34
CA TYR A 373 -6.89 5.21 42.61
C TYR A 373 -7.50 3.88 43.06
N ILE A 374 -8.76 3.63 42.70
CA ILE A 374 -9.45 2.36 42.94
C ILE A 374 -9.70 1.67 41.61
N ASP A 375 -9.30 0.40 41.50
CA ASP A 375 -9.47 -0.43 40.31
C ASP A 375 -10.66 -1.39 40.46
N LEU A 376 -11.79 -1.08 39.85
CA LEU A 376 -12.97 -1.96 39.81
C LEU A 376 -13.08 -2.69 38.47
N PHE A 377 -11.94 -3.00 37.83
CA PHE A 377 -11.80 -3.59 36.48
C PHE A 377 -12.38 -2.70 35.37
N ASN A 378 -13.71 -2.60 35.30
CA ASN A 378 -14.41 -1.79 34.32
C ASN A 378 -14.27 -0.28 34.58
N PHE A 379 -13.97 0.10 35.83
CA PHE A 379 -13.86 1.50 36.25
C PHE A 379 -12.56 1.75 37.01
N LYS A 380 -11.92 2.87 36.71
CA LYS A 380 -10.74 3.40 37.39
C LYS A 380 -11.15 4.70 38.05
N ILE A 381 -11.22 4.69 39.38
CA ILE A 381 -11.83 5.78 40.15
C ILE A 381 -10.74 6.60 40.82
N PHE A 382 -10.79 7.91 40.61
CA PHE A 382 -9.85 8.89 41.14
C PHE A 382 -10.58 9.90 42.03
N LEU A 383 -9.89 10.36 43.07
CA LEU A 383 -10.36 11.47 43.89
C LEU A 383 -10.05 12.80 43.18
N ASP A 384 -11.03 13.70 43.11
CA ASP A 384 -10.88 15.03 42.52
C ASP A 384 -9.72 15.84 43.13
N GLN A 385 -9.60 15.87 44.46
CA GLN A 385 -8.51 16.52 45.19
C GLN A 385 -7.13 15.98 44.80
N ASN A 386 -6.99 14.66 44.61
CA ASN A 386 -5.71 14.05 44.21
C ASN A 386 -5.33 14.45 42.78
N ILE A 387 -6.30 14.52 41.87
CA ILE A 387 -6.07 14.98 40.48
C ILE A 387 -5.71 16.47 40.47
N ASN A 388 -6.41 17.28 41.26
CA ASN A 388 -6.16 18.71 41.40
C ASN A 388 -4.75 18.98 41.96
N ALA A 389 -4.32 18.23 42.96
CA ALA A 389 -2.97 18.31 43.51
C ALA A 389 -1.89 17.90 42.50
N LEU A 390 -2.19 16.93 41.63
CA LEU A 390 -1.25 16.42 40.63
C LEU A 390 -1.00 17.45 39.50
N ILE A 391 -2.04 18.14 39.04
CA ILE A 391 -2.00 18.92 37.78
C ILE A 391 -2.23 20.42 37.99
N GLY A 392 -2.60 20.83 39.21
CA GLY A 392 -2.93 22.22 39.53
C GLY A 392 -4.26 22.68 38.94
N THR A 393 -5.24 21.79 38.86
CA THR A 393 -6.61 22.09 38.41
C THR A 393 -7.55 22.30 39.60
N ASP A 394 -8.76 22.80 39.32
CA ASP A 394 -9.84 22.97 40.31
C ASP A 394 -11.10 22.24 39.84
N TYR A 395 -10.97 20.93 39.59
CA TYR A 395 -12.13 20.08 39.31
C TYR A 395 -12.90 19.88 40.63
N HIS A 396 -14.17 20.26 40.63
CA HIS A 396 -15.05 20.05 41.78
C HIS A 396 -16.19 19.10 41.38
N VAL A 397 -16.25 17.95 42.06
CA VAL A 397 -17.32 16.96 41.85
C VAL A 397 -18.32 17.06 43.00
N GLU A 398 -19.59 17.24 42.67
CA GLU A 398 -20.64 17.24 43.68
C GLU A 398 -20.88 15.84 44.24
N LYS A 399 -21.44 15.76 45.45
CA LYS A 399 -21.88 14.47 46.01
C LYS A 399 -22.90 13.80 45.08
N ASP A 400 -22.82 12.47 44.99
CA ASP A 400 -23.67 11.66 44.12
C ASP A 400 -23.44 11.91 42.61
N HIS A 401 -22.35 12.60 42.26
CA HIS A 401 -21.97 12.91 40.88
C HIS A 401 -20.57 12.40 40.56
N PHE A 402 -20.26 12.33 39.26
CA PHE A 402 -18.92 11.99 38.78
C PHE A 402 -18.56 12.72 37.50
N LEU A 403 -17.26 12.88 37.24
CA LEU A 403 -16.74 13.36 35.96
C LEU A 403 -16.16 12.19 35.15
N ASN A 404 -16.55 12.10 33.89
CA ASN A 404 -15.95 11.15 32.96
C ASN A 404 -14.57 11.67 32.52
N LEU A 405 -13.54 10.85 32.65
CA LEU A 405 -12.20 11.18 32.18
C LEU A 405 -11.85 10.36 30.93
N ALA A 406 -11.68 11.04 29.81
CA ALA A 406 -11.13 10.48 28.58
C ALA A 406 -9.65 10.89 28.44
N LEU A 407 -8.75 9.93 28.68
CA LEU A 407 -7.31 10.09 28.50
C LEU A 407 -6.95 10.17 27.01
N VAL A 408 -6.98 11.38 26.47
CA VAL A 408 -6.65 11.67 25.08
C VAL A 408 -5.77 12.93 25.04
N ALA A 409 -4.64 12.85 24.32
CA ALA A 409 -3.70 13.97 24.23
C ALA A 409 -4.25 15.17 23.42
N ARG A 410 -5.16 14.93 22.47
CA ARG A 410 -5.86 15.96 21.68
C ARG A 410 -7.36 15.75 21.78
N GLY A 411 -8.04 16.58 22.58
CA GLY A 411 -9.36 16.27 23.12
C GLY A 411 -10.58 16.65 22.27
N GLU A 412 -10.53 17.75 21.51
CA GLU A 412 -11.75 18.26 20.85
C GLU A 412 -12.23 17.39 19.69
N GLU A 413 -11.31 16.69 19.01
CA GLU A 413 -11.61 15.86 17.84
C GLU A 413 -12.35 14.54 18.16
N TRP A 414 -12.39 14.15 19.44
CA TRP A 414 -12.92 12.86 19.90
C TRP A 414 -14.27 12.95 20.63
N LYS A 415 -14.80 14.17 20.82
CA LYS A 415 -16.11 14.41 21.47
C LYS A 415 -17.25 13.58 20.89
N ASN A 416 -17.22 13.31 19.58
CA ASN A 416 -18.26 12.55 18.89
C ASN A 416 -18.02 11.02 18.88
N GLN A 417 -16.84 10.54 19.29
CA GLN A 417 -16.46 9.14 19.21
C GLN A 417 -16.54 8.40 20.55
N ARG A 418 -16.47 9.13 21.68
CA ARG A 418 -16.71 8.59 23.02
C ARG A 418 -17.91 9.29 23.66
N PRO A 419 -19.11 8.70 23.62
CA PRO A 419 -20.26 9.28 24.28
C PRO A 419 -20.04 9.31 25.80
N GLU A 420 -20.55 10.37 26.42
CA GLU A 420 -20.55 10.52 27.87
C GLU A 420 -21.35 9.38 28.51
N MET A 421 -20.78 8.74 29.53
CA MET A 421 -21.51 7.75 30.32
C MET A 421 -22.46 8.51 31.26
N PRO A 422 -23.78 8.30 31.18
CA PRO A 422 -24.75 9.13 31.91
C PRO A 422 -24.85 8.78 33.39
N THR A 423 -24.71 7.50 33.73
CA THR A 423 -24.83 7.00 35.10
C THR A 423 -23.76 5.97 35.41
N PHE A 424 -23.34 5.91 36.67
CA PHE A 424 -22.40 4.94 37.19
C PHE A 424 -22.99 4.30 38.46
N GLU A 425 -23.23 3.00 38.44
CA GLU A 425 -23.77 2.28 39.60
C GLU A 425 -22.65 1.71 40.48
N MET A 426 -22.67 2.12 41.74
CA MET A 426 -21.80 1.61 42.80
C MET A 426 -22.54 0.56 43.63
N LYS A 427 -21.85 -0.53 43.98
CA LYS A 427 -22.35 -1.50 44.96
C LYS A 427 -21.71 -1.21 46.31
N LEU A 428 -22.51 -0.71 47.25
CA LEU A 428 -22.12 -0.50 48.63
C LEU A 428 -22.83 -1.53 49.52
N SER A 429 -22.33 -1.77 50.74
CA SER A 429 -23.01 -2.66 51.69
C SER A 429 -24.39 -2.15 52.14
N SER A 430 -24.69 -0.86 51.92
CA SER A 430 -26.00 -0.22 52.10
C SER A 430 -26.98 -0.41 50.94
N GLY A 431 -26.54 -0.95 49.79
CA GLY A 431 -27.34 -1.11 48.57
C GLY A 431 -26.63 -0.61 47.31
N ASN A 432 -27.35 -0.61 46.18
CA ASN A 432 -26.86 0.03 44.96
C ASN A 432 -27.04 1.55 45.08
N HIS A 433 -25.97 2.29 44.81
CA HIS A 433 -25.95 3.75 44.79
C HIS A 433 -25.60 4.23 43.39
N THR A 434 -26.41 5.10 42.81
CA THR A 434 -26.23 5.56 41.43
C THR A 434 -25.65 6.97 41.42
N LEU A 435 -24.51 7.12 40.77
CA LEU A 435 -23.88 8.43 40.52
C LEU A 435 -24.30 8.97 39.15
N TYR A 436 -24.43 10.29 39.05
CA TYR A 436 -24.81 11.00 37.83
C TYR A 436 -23.64 11.76 37.20
N SER A 437 -23.54 11.75 35.88
CA SER A 437 -22.45 12.47 35.20
C SER A 437 -22.60 13.98 35.28
N GLN A 438 -21.51 14.66 35.64
CA GLN A 438 -21.37 16.13 35.64
C GLN A 438 -20.64 16.64 34.39
N GLY A 439 -20.22 15.74 33.49
CA GLY A 439 -19.59 16.07 32.23
C GLY A 439 -18.45 15.14 31.84
N LEU A 440 -17.84 15.45 30.69
CA LEU A 440 -16.76 14.68 30.08
C LEU A 440 -15.51 15.55 29.86
N ILE A 441 -14.39 15.12 30.44
CA ILE A 441 -13.08 15.76 30.35
C ILE A 441 -12.22 15.00 29.34
N PHE A 442 -11.70 15.70 28.34
CA PHE A 442 -10.73 15.17 27.39
C PHE A 442 -9.34 15.73 27.68
N LYS A 443 -8.51 14.98 28.42
CA LYS A 443 -7.14 15.41 28.73
C LYS A 443 -6.27 14.22 29.09
N MET A 444 -5.06 14.15 28.54
CA MET A 444 -4.06 13.19 28.96
C MET A 444 -3.43 13.67 30.27
N LEU A 445 -3.80 13.03 31.39
CA LEU A 445 -3.36 13.42 32.73
C LEU A 445 -2.10 12.67 33.18
N PHE A 446 -2.01 11.39 32.80
CA PHE A 446 -0.91 10.49 33.12
C PHE A 446 -0.75 9.48 31.98
N ASN A 447 0.36 8.74 32.00
CA ASN A 447 0.67 7.79 30.93
C ASN A 447 -0.37 6.66 30.89
N PRO A 448 -0.75 6.17 29.70
CA PRO A 448 -1.72 5.10 29.54
C PRO A 448 -1.11 3.73 29.90
N VAL A 449 -0.93 3.47 31.21
CA VAL A 449 -0.40 2.20 31.73
C VAL A 449 -1.35 1.04 31.37
N PRO A 450 -0.87 -0.10 30.87
CA PRO A 450 -1.72 -1.14 30.27
C PRO A 450 -2.88 -1.62 31.16
N ASN A 451 -2.64 -1.83 32.46
CA ASN A 451 -3.67 -2.24 33.40
C ASN A 451 -4.68 -1.14 33.74
N LEU A 452 -4.33 0.15 33.59
CA LEU A 452 -5.29 1.25 33.75
C LEU A 452 -6.18 1.42 32.52
N MET A 453 -5.72 1.02 31.33
CA MET A 453 -6.45 1.24 30.06
C MET A 453 -7.64 0.29 29.82
N ASN A 454 -7.84 -0.74 30.66
CA ASN A 454 -8.89 -1.75 30.46
C ASN A 454 -10.28 -1.35 30.97
N GLY A 455 -10.51 -0.06 31.30
CA GLY A 455 -11.79 0.44 31.81
C GLY A 455 -12.00 1.95 31.60
N LEU A 456 -13.16 2.43 32.02
CA LEU A 456 -13.52 3.84 32.03
C LEU A 456 -12.88 4.55 33.22
N HIS A 457 -12.42 5.79 33.03
CA HIS A 457 -11.82 6.58 34.10
C HIS A 457 -12.85 7.56 34.62
N VAL A 458 -12.99 7.60 35.94
CA VAL A 458 -14.04 8.34 36.63
C VAL A 458 -13.40 9.13 37.77
N ILE A 459 -13.82 10.38 37.93
CA ILE A 459 -13.40 11.24 39.04
C ILE A 459 -14.62 11.46 39.95
N VAL A 460 -14.45 11.25 41.25
CA VAL A 460 -15.50 11.37 42.28
C VAL A 460 -15.03 12.29 43.41
N ASN A 461 -15.98 12.72 44.24
CA ASN A 461 -15.71 13.52 45.44
C ASN A 461 -15.12 12.66 46.59
N GLU A 462 -14.73 13.33 47.68
CA GLU A 462 -14.13 12.67 48.85
C GLU A 462 -15.07 11.69 49.55
N GLU A 463 -16.33 12.04 49.74
CA GLU A 463 -17.30 11.18 50.44
C GLU A 463 -17.53 9.85 49.70
N ASP A 464 -17.80 9.92 48.39
CA ASP A 464 -18.08 8.75 47.56
C ASP A 464 -16.81 7.92 47.35
N TYR A 465 -15.65 8.57 47.20
CA TYR A 465 -14.35 7.88 47.14
C TYR A 465 -14.07 7.08 48.40
N MET A 466 -14.29 7.67 49.58
CA MET A 466 -14.03 6.99 50.86
C MET A 466 -15.01 5.85 51.12
N ALA A 467 -16.28 5.99 50.70
CA ALA A 467 -17.26 4.90 50.74
C ALA A 467 -16.80 3.71 49.88
N LEU A 468 -16.36 3.96 48.64
CA LEU A 468 -15.82 2.94 47.75
C LEU A 468 -14.54 2.29 48.30
N LYS A 469 -13.65 3.10 48.89
CA LYS A 469 -12.39 2.66 49.47
C LYS A 469 -12.60 1.71 50.65
N ALA A 470 -13.62 1.97 51.47
CA ALA A 470 -13.93 1.15 52.65
C ALA A 470 -14.34 -0.28 52.26
N GLU A 471 -15.13 -0.42 51.19
CA GLU A 471 -15.60 -1.72 50.66
C GLU A 471 -14.50 -2.46 49.86
N ASN A 472 -13.66 -1.71 49.12
CA ASN A 472 -12.76 -2.29 48.12
C ASN A 472 -11.27 -2.17 48.50
N LYS A 473 -10.91 -2.49 49.75
CA LYS A 473 -9.54 -2.32 50.27
C LYS A 473 -8.43 -2.99 49.44
N LYS A 474 -8.71 -4.12 48.78
CA LYS A 474 -7.74 -4.85 47.94
C LYS A 474 -7.57 -4.26 46.54
N ALA A 475 -8.52 -3.42 46.10
CA ALA A 475 -8.54 -2.78 44.78
C ALA A 475 -7.88 -1.40 44.77
N ILE A 476 -7.36 -0.95 45.91
CA ILE A 476 -6.63 0.31 46.00
C ILE A 476 -5.28 0.13 45.32
N GLY A 477 -5.00 1.02 44.39
CA GLY A 477 -3.74 1.07 43.67
C GLY A 477 -3.08 2.43 43.77
N ASN A 478 -1.76 2.46 43.54
CA ASN A 478 -0.97 3.66 43.41
C ASN A 478 -0.33 3.68 42.03
N LEU A 479 -0.61 4.73 41.27
CA LEU A 479 0.08 5.04 40.03
C LEU A 479 1.36 5.81 40.37
N GLN A 480 2.49 5.22 40.02
CA GLN A 480 3.82 5.77 40.26
C GLN A 480 4.24 6.53 39.00
N LEU A 481 4.54 7.83 39.16
CA LEU A 481 4.79 8.78 38.07
C LEU A 481 6.19 9.36 38.21
N LEU A 482 7.07 9.10 37.24
CA LEU A 482 8.49 9.43 37.30
C LEU A 482 8.87 10.37 36.15
N ASN A 483 9.58 11.46 36.47
CA ASN A 483 10.23 12.33 35.48
C ASN A 483 11.72 12.40 35.73
N PHE A 484 12.48 12.43 34.65
CA PHE A 484 13.92 12.48 34.61
C PHE A 484 14.39 13.73 33.87
N LYS A 485 15.67 14.06 34.04
CA LYS A 485 16.26 15.21 33.34
C LYS A 485 16.31 15.02 31.82
N ASP A 486 16.60 13.80 31.36
CA ASP A 486 16.68 13.45 29.94
C ASP A 486 15.97 12.12 29.68
N TRP A 487 14.70 12.20 29.30
CA TRP A 487 13.86 11.05 29.03
C TRP A 487 14.39 10.15 27.91
N LYS A 488 15.22 10.66 26.99
CA LYS A 488 15.79 9.82 25.91
C LYS A 488 16.82 8.82 26.43
N LYS A 489 17.37 9.05 27.63
CA LYS A 489 18.36 8.18 28.29
C LYS A 489 17.74 7.21 29.28
N THR A 490 16.42 7.14 29.38
CA THR A 490 15.74 6.26 30.35
C THR A 490 15.52 4.84 29.85
N ALA A 491 15.96 4.48 28.63
CA ALA A 491 15.74 3.14 28.06
C ALA A 491 16.23 1.99 28.96
N ASP A 492 17.45 2.10 29.51
CA ASP A 492 18.01 1.11 30.43
C ASP A 492 17.28 1.10 31.79
N ILE A 493 16.88 2.27 32.27
CA ILE A 493 16.10 2.42 33.52
C ILE A 493 14.75 1.73 33.36
N ASP A 494 14.06 1.97 32.25
CA ASP A 494 12.75 1.39 31.95
C ASP A 494 12.82 -0.14 31.77
N ALA A 495 13.86 -0.64 31.10
CA ALA A 495 14.10 -2.07 30.95
C ALA A 495 14.37 -2.76 32.30
N LYS A 496 15.24 -2.16 33.14
CA LYS A 496 15.53 -2.67 34.49
C LYS A 496 14.31 -2.63 35.39
N LEU A 497 13.51 -1.56 35.31
CA LEU A 497 12.28 -1.41 36.08
C LEU A 497 11.27 -2.48 35.67
N ASN A 498 11.00 -2.64 34.37
CA ASN A 498 10.14 -3.72 33.86
C ASN A 498 10.59 -5.11 34.33
N ALA A 499 11.90 -5.39 34.26
CA ALA A 499 12.45 -6.67 34.73
C ALA A 499 12.26 -6.87 36.25
N ALA A 500 12.46 -5.81 37.05
CA ALA A 500 12.24 -5.86 38.49
C ALA A 500 10.76 -6.05 38.85
N LEU A 501 9.85 -5.38 38.16
CA LEU A 501 8.39 -5.52 38.32
C LEU A 501 7.94 -6.94 37.96
N ALA A 502 8.36 -7.45 36.79
CA ALA A 502 8.04 -8.81 36.35
C ALA A 502 8.56 -9.86 37.34
N LYS A 503 9.80 -9.70 37.83
CA LYS A 503 10.38 -10.58 38.84
C LYS A 503 9.60 -10.53 40.16
N TYR A 504 9.26 -9.34 40.64
CA TYR A 504 8.48 -9.18 41.87
C TYR A 504 7.12 -9.89 41.75
N ASN A 505 6.40 -9.69 40.64
CA ASN A 505 5.11 -10.34 40.42
C ASN A 505 5.24 -11.85 40.39
N LYS A 506 6.26 -12.38 39.70
CA LYS A 506 6.53 -13.82 39.66
C LYS A 506 6.80 -14.42 41.04
N ASP A 507 7.60 -13.73 41.86
CA ASP A 507 8.07 -14.26 43.14
C ASP A 507 7.04 -14.09 44.28
N ASN A 508 6.16 -13.08 44.20
CA ASN A 508 5.33 -12.65 45.33
C ASN A 508 3.82 -12.71 45.09
N THR A 509 3.36 -12.99 43.86
CA THR A 509 1.93 -12.96 43.53
C THR A 509 1.50 -14.14 42.66
N GLU A 510 0.25 -14.58 42.80
CA GLU A 510 -0.30 -15.64 41.94
C GLU A 510 -0.51 -15.14 40.52
N SER A 511 -0.23 -15.99 39.52
CA SER A 511 -0.40 -15.61 38.12
C SER A 511 -1.87 -15.53 37.73
N TRP A 512 -2.30 -14.37 37.22
CA TRP A 512 -3.69 -14.15 36.83
C TRP A 512 -4.05 -14.74 35.46
N TYR A 513 -3.05 -14.87 34.58
CA TYR A 513 -3.24 -15.26 33.18
C TYR A 513 -2.70 -16.66 32.86
N GLY A 514 -2.09 -17.34 33.84
CA GLY A 514 -1.42 -18.64 33.64
C GLY A 514 -0.21 -18.58 32.70
N ASN A 515 0.20 -17.38 32.29
CA ASN A 515 1.30 -17.10 31.37
C ASN A 515 2.09 -15.90 31.90
N GLU A 516 3.31 -16.17 32.38
CA GLU A 516 4.22 -15.17 32.95
C GLU A 516 4.48 -14.00 31.98
N ARG A 517 4.54 -14.27 30.66
CA ARG A 517 4.81 -13.23 29.66
C ARG A 517 3.62 -12.28 29.48
N GLN A 518 2.41 -12.82 29.47
CA GLN A 518 1.19 -12.02 29.34
C GLN A 518 1.00 -11.15 30.58
N GLU A 519 1.30 -11.69 31.75
CA GLU A 519 1.26 -10.96 33.01
C GLU A 519 2.29 -9.84 33.07
N ALA A 520 3.52 -10.09 32.61
CA ALA A 520 4.55 -9.05 32.49
C ALA A 520 4.13 -7.90 31.56
N LEU A 521 3.36 -8.16 30.50
CA LEU A 521 2.82 -7.12 29.62
C LEU A 521 1.74 -6.28 30.29
N VAL A 522 0.78 -6.91 31.00
CA VAL A 522 -0.33 -6.20 31.65
C VAL A 522 0.17 -5.30 32.77
N PHE A 523 1.17 -5.75 33.52
CA PHE A 523 1.76 -5.01 34.64
C PHE A 523 3.10 -4.33 34.29
N SER A 524 3.36 -4.11 32.99
CA SER A 524 4.54 -3.38 32.53
C SER A 524 4.44 -1.88 32.81
N THR A 525 5.60 -1.22 32.75
CA THR A 525 5.66 0.24 32.73
C THR A 525 5.10 0.77 31.40
N LYS A 526 4.66 2.03 31.42
CA LYS A 526 4.43 2.83 30.22
C LYS A 526 5.39 4.00 30.22
N SER A 527 6.30 4.01 29.25
CA SER A 527 7.36 5.01 29.17
C SER A 527 7.36 5.75 27.84
N ARG A 528 7.75 7.02 27.89
CA ARG A 528 7.92 7.87 26.70
C ARG A 528 9.03 7.34 25.78
N ILE A 529 10.10 6.80 26.36
CA ILE A 529 11.23 6.23 25.62
C ILE A 529 10.84 4.95 24.87
N SER A 530 10.06 4.07 25.50
CA SER A 530 9.58 2.86 24.84
C SER A 530 8.71 3.23 23.65
N ASP A 531 7.73 4.14 23.82
CA ASP A 531 6.86 4.56 22.71
C ASP A 531 7.65 5.24 21.57
N TYR A 532 8.67 6.04 21.90
CA TYR A 532 9.57 6.65 20.91
C TYR A 532 10.36 5.59 20.12
N LEU A 533 10.99 4.63 20.81
CA LEU A 533 11.76 3.58 20.16
C LEU A 533 10.88 2.68 19.30
N GLN A 534 9.70 2.29 19.81
CA GLN A 534 8.73 1.48 19.08
C GLN A 534 8.24 2.18 17.81
N LEU A 535 7.91 3.47 17.90
CA LEU A 535 7.48 4.26 16.74
C LEU A 535 8.61 4.45 15.72
N GLN A 536 9.86 4.61 16.20
CA GLN A 536 11.04 4.71 15.34
C GLN A 536 11.35 3.39 14.63
N GLU A 537 11.31 2.26 15.34
CA GLU A 537 11.52 0.92 14.77
C GLU A 537 10.42 0.55 13.77
N SER A 538 9.15 0.71 14.19
CA SER A 538 7.98 0.51 13.32
C SER A 538 8.11 1.37 12.07
N GLY A 539 8.40 2.65 12.24
CA GLY A 539 8.53 3.59 11.15
C GLY A 539 9.67 3.30 10.17
N ARG A 540 10.86 2.95 10.66
CA ARG A 540 12.01 2.53 9.81
C ARG A 540 11.65 1.30 8.98
N PHE A 541 11.05 0.30 9.63
CA PHE A 541 10.57 -0.91 8.97
C PHE A 541 9.48 -0.59 7.93
N GLY A 542 8.52 0.26 8.29
CA GLY A 542 7.43 0.68 7.41
C GLY A 542 7.92 1.42 6.16
N ILE A 543 8.88 2.35 6.31
CA ILE A 543 9.49 3.06 5.17
C ILE A 543 10.19 2.07 4.25
N PHE A 544 10.94 1.11 4.80
CA PHE A 544 11.59 0.07 4.01
C PHE A 544 10.57 -0.75 3.20
N VAL A 545 9.54 -1.27 3.87
CA VAL A 545 8.52 -2.11 3.24
C VAL A 545 7.78 -1.38 2.13
N ILE A 546 7.32 -0.14 2.38
CA ILE A 546 6.57 0.61 1.37
C ILE A 546 7.46 1.06 0.23
N SER A 547 8.71 1.45 0.49
CA SER A 547 9.67 1.78 -0.57
C SER A 547 9.92 0.59 -1.47
N PHE A 548 10.02 -0.61 -0.90
CA PHE A 548 10.17 -1.84 -1.66
C PHE A 548 8.94 -2.17 -2.52
N VAL A 549 7.74 -2.15 -1.93
CA VAL A 549 6.47 -2.31 -2.68
C VAL A 549 6.37 -1.26 -3.79
N GLY A 550 6.79 -0.04 -3.48
CA GLY A 550 6.79 1.06 -4.42
C GLY A 550 7.71 0.83 -5.61
N LEU A 551 8.91 0.27 -5.43
CA LEU A 551 9.81 -0.08 -6.52
C LEU A 551 9.22 -1.18 -7.42
N ILE A 552 8.55 -2.17 -6.81
CA ILE A 552 7.84 -3.21 -7.55
C ILE A 552 6.73 -2.59 -8.39
N PHE A 553 5.93 -1.70 -7.81
CA PHE A 553 4.83 -1.05 -8.52
C PHE A 553 5.33 -0.13 -9.62
N PHE A 554 6.45 0.56 -9.41
CA PHE A 554 7.12 1.31 -10.46
C PHE A 554 7.54 0.38 -11.61
N GLY A 555 8.22 -0.73 -11.32
CA GLY A 555 8.62 -1.72 -12.34
C GLY A 555 7.42 -2.33 -13.08
N ALA A 556 6.37 -2.71 -12.35
CA ALA A 556 5.12 -3.24 -12.90
C ALA A 556 4.42 -2.22 -13.79
N SER A 557 4.37 -0.95 -13.39
CA SER A 557 3.83 0.14 -14.22
C SER A 557 4.61 0.28 -15.52
N GLY A 558 5.95 0.14 -15.45
CA GLY A 558 6.83 0.17 -16.62
C GLY A 558 6.58 -0.99 -17.58
N ILE A 559 6.36 -2.21 -17.06
CA ILE A 559 6.03 -3.40 -17.85
C ILE A 559 4.67 -3.25 -18.52
N VAL A 560 3.66 -2.80 -17.78
CA VAL A 560 2.30 -2.55 -18.32
C VAL A 560 2.36 -1.53 -19.44
N LEU A 561 3.10 -0.45 -19.22
CA LEU A 561 3.23 0.62 -20.20
C LEU A 561 4.04 0.17 -21.42
N HIS A 562 5.10 -0.61 -21.23
CA HIS A 562 5.83 -1.27 -22.32
C HIS A 562 4.91 -2.13 -23.17
N PHE A 563 4.09 -2.96 -22.52
CA PHE A 563 3.19 -3.87 -23.21
C PHE A 563 2.14 -3.09 -23.99
N SER A 564 1.51 -2.09 -23.37
CA SER A 564 0.55 -1.21 -24.04
C SER A 564 1.16 -0.54 -25.28
N ILE A 565 2.36 0.03 -25.15
CA ILE A 565 3.06 0.71 -26.24
C ILE A 565 3.41 -0.28 -27.36
N GLN A 566 3.88 -1.49 -27.03
CA GLN A 566 4.15 -2.52 -28.04
C GLN A 566 2.89 -3.01 -28.76
N THR A 567 1.76 -3.13 -28.06
CA THR A 567 0.48 -3.49 -28.69
C THR A 567 0.00 -2.44 -29.69
N ASP A 568 0.45 -1.20 -29.51
CA ASP A 568 0.03 -0.06 -30.30
C ASP A 568 0.99 0.18 -31.49
N LEU A 569 2.28 -0.17 -31.33
CA LEU A 569 3.35 -0.02 -32.34
C LEU A 569 2.97 -0.52 -33.74
N GLU A 570 2.46 -1.75 -33.86
CA GLU A 570 2.18 -2.35 -35.17
C GLU A 570 1.10 -1.56 -35.93
N ARG A 571 0.06 -1.07 -35.22
CA ARG A 571 -1.00 -0.27 -35.85
C ARG A 571 -0.51 1.12 -36.19
N GLU A 572 0.24 1.75 -35.29
CA GLU A 572 0.80 3.07 -35.56
C GLU A 572 1.78 3.05 -36.73
N ARG A 573 2.60 1.99 -36.87
CA ARG A 573 3.48 1.80 -38.04
C ARG A 573 2.70 1.83 -39.36
N ILE A 574 1.58 1.12 -39.46
CA ILE A 574 0.75 1.12 -40.68
C ILE A 574 0.14 2.51 -40.93
N LYS A 575 -0.30 3.21 -39.88
CA LYS A 575 -0.85 4.56 -39.96
C LYS A 575 0.20 5.56 -40.45
N PHE A 576 1.36 5.62 -39.81
CA PHE A 576 2.43 6.55 -40.17
C PHE A 576 3.07 6.22 -41.52
N ARG A 577 3.10 4.95 -41.94
CA ARG A 577 3.50 4.59 -43.31
C ARG A 577 2.59 5.23 -44.36
N LYS A 578 1.27 5.22 -44.15
CA LYS A 578 0.32 5.88 -45.06
C LYS A 578 0.49 7.39 -45.06
N LEU A 579 0.79 7.98 -43.90
CA LEU A 579 1.05 9.41 -43.76
C LEU A 579 2.38 9.84 -44.40
N ASN A 580 3.44 9.02 -44.33
CA ASN A 580 4.72 9.27 -45.01
C ASN A 580 4.51 9.35 -46.53
N LYS A 581 3.69 8.45 -47.10
CA LYS A 581 3.30 8.49 -48.52
C LYS A 581 2.52 9.75 -48.93
N ILE A 582 1.95 10.48 -47.97
CA ILE A 582 1.22 11.74 -48.19
C ILE A 582 2.17 12.96 -48.03
N GLY A 583 3.43 12.75 -47.64
CA GLY A 583 4.45 13.80 -47.55
C GLY A 583 4.80 14.27 -46.13
N ILE A 584 4.40 13.53 -45.08
CA ILE A 584 4.84 13.83 -43.70
C ILE A 584 6.30 13.44 -43.52
N THR A 585 7.13 14.36 -43.02
CA THR A 585 8.56 14.10 -42.82
C THR A 585 8.82 13.24 -41.57
N SER A 586 9.95 12.53 -41.53
CA SER A 586 10.42 11.79 -40.33
C SER A 586 10.49 12.65 -39.06
N LYS A 587 10.82 13.95 -39.20
CA LYS A 587 10.83 14.92 -38.10
C LYS A 587 9.42 15.20 -37.58
N ASP A 588 8.45 15.31 -38.47
CA ASP A 588 7.04 15.51 -38.11
C ASP A 588 6.45 14.26 -37.45
N VAL A 589 6.82 13.06 -37.92
CA VAL A 589 6.45 11.78 -37.29
C VAL A 589 6.93 11.73 -35.84
N ALA A 590 8.22 12.02 -35.61
CA ALA A 590 8.79 12.03 -34.26
C ALA A 590 8.07 13.02 -33.32
N ARG A 591 7.70 14.20 -33.83
CA ARG A 591 6.94 15.21 -33.07
C ARG A 591 5.51 14.77 -32.75
N ILE A 592 4.81 14.15 -33.71
CA ILE A 592 3.42 13.69 -33.55
C ILE A 592 3.32 12.50 -32.58
N ILE A 593 4.34 11.65 -32.54
CA ILE A 593 4.43 10.53 -31.59
C ILE A 593 4.83 11.00 -30.19
N GLY A 594 5.79 11.92 -30.10
CA GLY A 594 6.42 12.30 -28.84
C GLY A 594 5.46 12.87 -27.80
N GLY A 595 4.48 13.69 -28.20
CA GLY A 595 3.57 14.30 -27.23
C GLY A 595 2.51 13.37 -26.62
N PRO A 596 1.78 12.54 -27.39
CA PRO A 596 0.93 11.51 -26.80
C PRO A 596 1.69 10.57 -25.86
N LEU A 597 2.94 10.23 -26.20
CA LEU A 597 3.81 9.47 -25.30
C LEU A 597 4.08 10.23 -24.00
N LYS A 598 4.39 11.54 -24.04
CA LYS A 598 4.55 12.35 -22.81
C LYS A 598 3.33 12.27 -21.91
N VAL A 599 2.14 12.46 -22.48
CA VAL A 599 0.89 12.39 -21.69
C VAL A 599 0.71 11.00 -21.10
N LEU A 600 1.02 9.93 -21.85
CA LEU A 600 0.91 8.56 -21.35
C LEU A 600 1.82 8.28 -20.13
N PHE A 601 3.03 8.85 -20.13
CA PHE A 601 4.00 8.65 -19.05
C PHE A 601 3.75 9.54 -17.84
N PHE A 602 3.43 10.83 -18.03
CA PHE A 602 3.41 11.81 -16.94
C PHE A 602 2.02 12.03 -16.33
N LEU A 603 0.94 11.87 -17.11
CA LEU A 603 -0.42 12.12 -16.60
C LEU A 603 -0.78 11.23 -15.41
N PRO A 604 -0.52 9.90 -15.41
CA PRO A 604 -0.85 9.05 -14.27
C PRO A 604 -0.09 9.42 -13.00
N TYR A 605 1.17 9.83 -13.15
CA TYR A 605 2.03 10.19 -12.03
C TYR A 605 1.61 11.52 -11.43
N ALA A 606 1.33 12.53 -12.27
CA ALA A 606 0.83 13.82 -11.82
C ALA A 606 -0.51 13.68 -11.07
N LEU A 607 -1.45 12.90 -11.61
CA LEU A 607 -2.73 12.63 -10.94
C LEU A 607 -2.55 11.83 -9.65
N GLY A 608 -1.68 10.81 -9.66
CA GLY A 608 -1.40 9.99 -8.49
C GLY A 608 -0.82 10.80 -7.33
N ILE A 609 0.15 11.69 -7.61
CA ILE A 609 0.78 12.60 -6.64
C ILE A 609 -0.23 13.61 -6.10
N ALA A 610 -1.08 14.18 -6.95
CA ALA A 610 -2.10 15.11 -6.52
C ALA A 610 -3.08 14.42 -5.55
N LEU A 611 -3.61 13.26 -5.92
CA LEU A 611 -4.54 12.50 -5.09
C LEU A 611 -3.91 12.05 -3.77
N SER A 612 -2.64 11.61 -3.78
CA SER A 612 -1.98 11.17 -2.56
C SER A 612 -1.72 12.32 -1.60
N SER A 613 -1.36 13.50 -2.13
CA SER A 613 -1.16 14.71 -1.33
C SER A 613 -2.43 15.09 -0.57
N PHE A 614 -3.59 15.09 -1.25
CA PHE A 614 -4.88 15.32 -0.58
C PHE A 614 -5.18 14.24 0.46
N TYR A 615 -4.97 12.97 0.12
CA TYR A 615 -5.29 11.85 1.00
C TYR A 615 -4.47 11.85 2.30
N VAL A 616 -3.17 12.14 2.22
CA VAL A 616 -2.32 12.17 3.42
C VAL A 616 -2.67 13.35 4.31
N VAL A 617 -2.91 14.53 3.73
CA VAL A 617 -3.41 15.69 4.49
C VAL A 617 -4.70 15.34 5.23
N SER A 618 -5.67 14.74 4.54
CA SER A 618 -6.93 14.29 5.15
C SER A 618 -6.72 13.27 6.28
N SER A 619 -5.84 12.28 6.08
CA SER A 619 -5.57 11.25 7.09
C SER A 619 -4.81 11.76 8.32
N SER A 620 -4.00 12.80 8.15
CA SER A 620 -3.14 13.32 9.21
C SER A 620 -3.90 14.13 10.27
N ARG A 621 -5.15 14.53 9.98
CA ARG A 621 -6.01 15.39 10.84
C ARG A 621 -5.27 16.60 11.42
N VAL A 622 -4.27 17.08 10.70
CA VAL A 622 -3.49 18.24 11.09
C VAL A 622 -4.39 19.46 10.92
N GLU A 623 -4.38 20.39 11.89
CA GLU A 623 -5.03 21.69 11.71
C GLU A 623 -4.61 22.26 10.34
N MET A 624 -5.52 22.93 9.63
CA MET A 624 -5.22 23.40 8.27
C MET A 624 -3.99 24.34 8.21
N SER A 625 -3.55 24.87 9.37
CA SER A 625 -2.31 25.63 9.60
C SER A 625 -1.02 24.81 9.46
N THR A 626 -1.02 23.51 9.77
CA THR A 626 0.16 22.63 9.81
C THR A 626 0.12 21.53 8.73
N ALA A 627 -0.92 21.52 7.88
CA ALA A 627 -1.12 20.58 6.77
C ALA A 627 0.00 20.59 5.69
N LEU A 628 0.89 21.59 5.72
CA LEU A 628 2.01 21.71 4.79
C LEU A 628 3.07 20.63 5.01
N GLU A 629 3.27 20.18 6.25
CA GLU A 629 4.29 19.17 6.58
C GLU A 629 3.99 17.80 5.97
N PRO A 630 2.81 17.17 6.20
CA PRO A 630 2.48 15.90 5.55
C PRO A 630 2.48 16.00 4.02
N MET A 631 2.05 17.14 3.47
CA MET A 631 2.02 17.36 2.02
C MET A 631 3.43 17.42 1.41
N TRP A 632 4.39 18.04 2.11
CA TRP A 632 5.78 18.11 1.67
C TRP A 632 6.41 16.72 1.50
N PHE A 633 6.14 15.79 2.42
CA PHE A 633 6.66 14.43 2.33
C PHE A 633 6.10 13.66 1.13
N CYS A 634 4.80 13.81 0.84
CA CYS A 634 4.21 13.24 -0.38
C CYS A 634 4.83 13.80 -1.66
N LEU A 635 5.11 15.10 -1.69
CA LEU A 635 5.75 15.75 -2.84
C LEU A 635 7.20 15.30 -3.00
N LEU A 636 7.93 15.06 -1.91
CA LEU A 636 9.30 14.53 -1.94
C LEU A 636 9.33 13.13 -2.56
N VAL A 637 8.50 12.21 -2.04
CA VAL A 637 8.39 10.84 -2.59
C VAL A 637 7.90 10.89 -4.04
N GLY A 638 6.88 11.70 -4.33
CA GLY A 638 6.38 11.92 -5.69
C GLY A 638 7.45 12.46 -6.64
N GLY A 639 8.31 13.36 -6.17
CA GLY A 639 9.46 13.89 -6.90
C GLY A 639 10.46 12.80 -7.29
N ALA A 640 10.78 11.88 -6.36
CA ALA A 640 11.65 10.74 -6.65
C ALA A 640 11.04 9.82 -7.73
N TYR A 641 9.73 9.55 -7.65
CA TYR A 641 9.00 8.79 -8.67
C TYR A 641 9.01 9.48 -10.04
N LEU A 642 8.82 10.81 -10.07
CA LEU A 642 8.88 11.59 -11.30
C LEU A 642 10.27 11.56 -11.92
N LEU A 643 11.35 11.63 -11.13
CA LEU A 643 12.72 11.52 -11.64
C LEU A 643 12.97 10.16 -12.32
N LEU A 644 12.58 9.07 -11.67
CA LEU A 644 12.64 7.73 -12.26
C LEU A 644 11.80 7.66 -13.54
N GLN A 645 10.62 8.27 -13.54
CA GLN A 645 9.71 8.29 -14.69
C GLN A 645 10.27 9.11 -15.87
N VAL A 646 10.99 10.21 -15.61
CA VAL A 646 11.70 10.99 -16.65
C VAL A 646 12.77 10.12 -17.33
N LEU A 647 13.53 9.37 -16.54
CA LEU A 647 14.54 8.44 -17.06
C LEU A 647 13.89 7.35 -17.92
N PHE A 648 12.81 6.74 -17.43
CA PHE A 648 12.06 5.72 -18.17
C PHE A 648 11.48 6.30 -19.48
N TYR A 649 10.86 7.48 -19.42
CA TYR A 649 10.35 8.21 -20.58
C TYR A 649 11.42 8.46 -21.65
N ARG A 650 12.62 8.91 -21.25
CA ARG A 650 13.72 9.16 -22.20
C ARG A 650 14.17 7.87 -22.88
N ILE A 651 14.37 6.79 -22.13
CA ILE A 651 14.77 5.48 -22.66
C ILE A 651 13.72 4.96 -23.64
N TYR A 652 12.45 4.97 -23.24
CA TYR A 652 11.37 4.44 -24.06
C TYR A 652 11.12 5.28 -25.31
N THR A 653 11.11 6.61 -25.19
CA THR A 653 10.93 7.47 -26.35
C THR A 653 12.03 7.25 -27.37
N LYS A 654 13.30 7.14 -26.93
CA LYS A 654 14.45 6.84 -27.81
C LYS A 654 14.31 5.49 -28.51
N ILE A 655 13.92 4.44 -27.78
CA ILE A 655 13.73 3.11 -28.36
C ILE A 655 12.56 3.11 -29.34
N TYR A 656 11.44 3.73 -28.97
CA TYR A 656 10.21 3.76 -29.76
C TYR A 656 10.40 4.53 -31.07
N THR A 657 10.96 5.75 -31.01
CA THR A 657 11.20 6.57 -32.20
C THR A 657 12.19 5.88 -33.14
N ARG A 658 13.29 5.31 -32.61
CA ARG A 658 14.26 4.56 -33.41
C ARG A 658 13.61 3.37 -34.12
N ASN A 659 12.81 2.58 -33.40
CA ASN A 659 12.12 1.42 -33.96
C ASN A 659 11.02 1.78 -34.97
N MET A 660 10.47 2.99 -34.90
CA MET A 660 9.54 3.49 -35.91
C MET A 660 10.26 4.04 -37.13
N LEU A 661 11.27 4.89 -36.93
CA LEU A 661 12.05 5.52 -38.01
C LEU A 661 12.79 4.47 -38.85
N ALA A 662 13.45 3.49 -38.22
CA ALA A 662 14.12 2.41 -38.95
C ALA A 662 13.15 1.65 -39.87
N HIS A 663 11.88 1.49 -39.49
CA HIS A 663 10.87 0.82 -40.32
C HIS A 663 10.27 1.71 -41.43
N ILE A 664 10.39 3.03 -41.30
CA ILE A 664 9.98 3.99 -42.32
C ILE A 664 11.11 4.14 -43.34
N GLU A 665 12.35 4.31 -42.88
CA GLU A 665 13.56 4.49 -43.72
C GLU A 665 13.96 3.23 -44.50
N LEU A 666 13.79 2.01 -43.94
CA LEU A 666 14.04 0.75 -44.65
C LEU A 666 13.13 0.53 -45.90
N LEU A 667 12.11 1.37 -46.11
CA LEU A 667 11.18 1.30 -47.23
C LEU A 667 11.30 2.49 -48.20
N ASP A 668 12.12 3.49 -47.88
CA ASP A 668 12.42 4.64 -48.75
C ASP A 668 13.68 4.41 -49.60
N VAL A 669 14.32 3.23 -49.53
CA VAL A 669 15.36 2.83 -50.50
C VAL A 669 14.65 2.53 -51.83
N PRO A 670 14.91 3.30 -52.90
CA PRO A 670 14.42 2.93 -54.22
C PRO A 670 15.02 1.58 -54.57
N THR A 671 14.20 0.64 -55.04
CA THR A 671 14.68 -0.58 -55.68
C THR A 671 15.36 -0.22 -57.00
N THR A 672 16.57 0.33 -56.93
CA THR A 672 17.48 0.49 -58.06
C THR A 672 18.91 0.32 -57.55
N ASN A 673 19.45 -0.85 -57.93
CA ASN A 673 20.84 -1.26 -57.95
C ASN A 673 21.61 -1.49 -56.64
N ASN A 674 22.01 -2.76 -56.50
CA ASN A 674 23.24 -3.22 -55.85
C ASN A 674 24.35 -2.17 -55.92
N THR A 675 24.74 -1.62 -54.77
CA THR A 675 26.14 -1.47 -54.37
C THR A 675 26.22 -1.18 -52.87
N ARG A 676 27.19 -1.83 -52.22
CA ARG A 676 27.59 -1.63 -50.82
C ARG A 676 27.63 -0.14 -50.45
N CYS A 677 27.06 0.23 -49.30
CA CYS A 677 27.38 1.50 -48.65
C CYS A 677 27.57 1.30 -47.15
N GLU A 678 28.71 1.84 -46.70
CA GLU A 678 29.26 1.81 -45.36
C GLU A 678 28.43 2.66 -44.37
N PHE A 679 28.44 2.23 -43.11
CA PHE A 679 27.90 2.97 -41.97
C PHE A 679 28.67 4.29 -41.80
N ASN A 680 28.03 5.44 -41.98
CA ASN A 680 28.59 6.73 -41.59
C ASN A 680 27.85 7.32 -40.38
N SER A 681 28.64 7.66 -39.36
CA SER A 681 28.23 8.18 -38.06
C SER A 681 27.83 9.65 -38.19
N ASN A 682 26.54 9.99 -38.02
CA ASN A 682 26.13 11.40 -37.83
C ASN A 682 24.73 11.53 -37.19
N TYR A 683 24.52 10.90 -36.04
CA TYR A 683 23.25 11.01 -35.29
C TYR A 683 23.38 11.51 -33.84
N ASP A 684 24.50 12.11 -33.46
CA ASP A 684 24.70 12.63 -32.08
C ASP A 684 24.27 14.09 -31.87
N ASN A 685 23.74 14.79 -32.89
CA ASN A 685 23.38 16.21 -32.76
C ASN A 685 21.90 16.54 -32.94
N ILE A 686 21.01 15.78 -32.27
CA ILE A 686 19.61 16.20 -32.09
C ILE A 686 19.19 15.96 -30.63
N ASN A 687 19.66 16.83 -29.74
CA ASN A 687 19.01 17.22 -28.49
C ASN A 687 19.67 18.52 -27.99
N LYS A 688 19.18 19.65 -28.50
CA LYS A 688 19.12 20.91 -27.75
C LYS A 688 17.66 21.30 -27.65
#